data_AF-A0A7L4A491-F1
#
_entry.id   AF-A0A7L4A491-F1
#
_cell.length_a   1.000
_cell.length_b   1.000
_cell.length_c   1.000
_cell.angle_alpha   90.00
_cell.angle_beta   90.00
_cell.angle_gamma   90.00
#
_symmetry.space_group_name_H-M   'P 1'
#
loop_
_entity.id
_entity.type
_entity.pdbx_description
1 polymer ?
#
loop_
_entity_poly.entity_id
_entity_poly.type
_entity_poly.pdbx_seq_one_letter_code
_entity_poly.pdbx_strand_id
1 'polypeptide(L)'
;SFLAFSGMNTSKSETVKEHPLKPSRRSMPCLAQSQTHPQSLSKHSSFLQPNRVQPQPRPQPLSAGTSTATVDVVSERAKVMETLENNLLKLSNTEYSDPFLDIGKDKDTYTDDSEHGNYDARTDQSLLIQNKLTRQKTEPRTKSSLKADAMASSGLFFKDGKKRIDYILVYKKSSPQVEKRSTFEKNLRAEGLMLEREPAVTNSDIMFVKIHCPWETLCKYAERMNIRMPFRKKCYYTDWRSKTMGSLQRNMRELKSWLPRNPMKLDKEALPDLEETDCYTAPFSRARIHHFTINNKDSFFSNSTRSRIVHHMLQRTKYEDGKSKMGINRLLNNGTYEAAFPPHEGSHKSRHPIKTHGAQNHRHLLYERWARWGMWYKYQPLDLIRRYFGEKIGLYFAWLGWYTGMLIPAALVGLFVFLYGLFTMDSSQVSTAATAVCKYNVQQPSGRNGVGKEICEANETIMCPMCERNCTLQKLNESCIYAKVTHLFDNGGTVFFAIFMAIWATVFLEFWKRRRAVLTYDWDLIDWEDEEEELRPQFEAKYSQVERVNPITGKPEPFQPFPDKLSRLMVSVSGIFFMISLVLTAVFAVVVYRLVAMEQFASFKWYFIKKYWQFATSGTGVCINFMIIMSLNVVYEKVAYLLTDLEHPRTESEWENSFALKMFLFQFVNLNSSIFYIAFFLGRFAGRPGKYNKLFNRWRLEECHPSGCLIDLCLQMGVIMVLKQMWNNFMELGYPLLQNWWSRRKMKRGGQLMEHKISLPQWEKDWNLQPMNLHGLMDEYLEMVLQFGFTTIFVAAFPLAPLLALLNNIIEIRLDAYKFVTQWRRPMPARATDIGIWYGILEGIGVLAVITNAFVIAITSDYIPRFVYAYKYGPCTDQGYRQEKCLKGYVNSSLSVFDLSELGMGYSGYCRYRDYRAPPWSSTPYEFTLQFWHVLAARLAFIIVFEHLVFGIKSFIAYLIPDMPKDLCDRMRREKYLVQEMMYEAELEHLQRERKKNGKQYHHEWP
;
A
#
# COMPACT_ATOMS: atom_id res chain seq x y z
N SER A 1 47.17 16.20 -15.18
CA SER A 1 48.25 16.56 -16.12
C SER A 1 47.74 17.57 -17.12
N PHE A 2 48.59 18.49 -17.58
CA PHE A 2 48.22 19.44 -18.65
C PHE A 2 48.10 18.74 -20.00
N LEU A 3 47.16 19.20 -20.82
CA LEU A 3 47.44 19.66 -22.18
C LEU A 3 46.26 20.51 -22.67
N ALA A 4 46.57 21.62 -23.34
CA ALA A 4 45.59 22.52 -23.94
C ALA A 4 45.68 22.41 -25.47
N PHE A 5 44.60 22.77 -26.17
CA PHE A 5 44.69 23.15 -27.57
C PHE A 5 43.73 24.30 -27.88
N SER A 6 44.16 25.20 -28.77
CA SER A 6 43.37 26.37 -29.17
C SER A 6 42.38 26.01 -30.29
N GLY A 7 41.33 26.83 -30.45
CA GLY A 7 40.22 26.54 -31.35
C GLY A 7 40.39 27.04 -32.79
N MET A 8 39.50 26.59 -33.67
CA MET A 8 39.27 27.16 -35.00
C MET A 8 37.76 27.22 -35.28
N ASN A 9 37.25 28.40 -35.61
CA ASN A 9 35.91 28.55 -36.19
C ASN A 9 35.95 28.17 -37.67
N THR A 10 35.12 27.23 -38.11
CA THR A 10 34.67 27.15 -39.50
C THR A 10 33.18 26.86 -39.55
N SER A 11 32.44 27.59 -40.38
CA SER A 11 31.00 27.45 -40.54
C SER A 11 30.68 26.40 -41.61
N LYS A 12 29.98 25.33 -41.22
CA LYS A 12 29.23 24.47 -42.14
C LYS A 12 27.86 24.14 -41.56
N SER A 13 26.82 24.48 -42.32
CA SER A 13 25.43 24.14 -42.03
C SER A 13 25.11 22.74 -42.54
N GLU A 14 25.38 21.72 -41.73
CA GLU A 14 24.92 20.35 -42.04
C GLU A 14 23.49 20.15 -41.54
N THR A 15 22.58 19.93 -42.49
CA THR A 15 21.19 19.55 -42.25
C THR A 15 21.13 18.09 -41.81
N VAL A 16 21.24 17.86 -40.51
CA VAL A 16 21.08 16.53 -39.90
C VAL A 16 19.70 15.97 -40.27
N LYS A 17 19.68 14.92 -41.10
CA LYS A 17 18.48 14.11 -41.32
C LYS A 17 18.16 13.36 -40.03
N GLU A 18 17.06 13.71 -39.37
CA GLU A 18 16.58 12.92 -38.24
C GLU A 18 16.25 11.49 -38.69
N HIS A 19 16.82 10.49 -38.00
CA HIS A 19 16.35 9.13 -38.13
C HIS A 19 14.94 9.01 -37.51
N PRO A 20 14.00 8.27 -38.13
CA PRO A 20 12.68 8.07 -37.56
C PRO A 20 12.78 7.32 -36.23
N LEU A 21 12.50 8.01 -35.13
CA LEU A 21 12.42 7.44 -33.79
C LEU A 21 11.37 6.32 -33.77
N LYS A 22 11.79 5.11 -33.39
CA LYS A 22 10.85 4.00 -33.14
C LYS A 22 9.89 4.43 -32.03
N PRO A 23 8.56 4.32 -32.20
CA PRO A 23 7.60 4.74 -31.19
C PRO A 23 7.78 3.91 -29.91
N SER A 24 8.07 4.58 -28.80
CA SER A 24 8.07 3.97 -27.47
C SER A 24 6.66 3.51 -27.13
N ARG A 25 6.51 2.27 -26.66
CA ARG A 25 5.21 1.60 -26.42
C ARG A 25 4.41 2.17 -25.22
N ARG A 26 4.77 3.35 -24.71
CA ARG A 26 4.20 3.97 -23.51
C ARG A 26 2.94 4.81 -23.75
N SER A 27 2.65 5.20 -24.99
CA SER A 27 1.39 5.85 -25.37
C SER A 27 0.66 5.05 -26.47
N MET A 28 -0.67 5.17 -26.52
CA MET A 28 -1.58 4.56 -27.50
C MET A 28 -1.72 3.01 -27.50
N PRO A 29 -2.27 2.36 -26.45
CA PRO A 29 -2.45 0.89 -26.41
C PRO A 29 -3.50 0.30 -27.36
N CYS A 30 -4.41 1.11 -27.93
CA CYS A 30 -5.66 0.62 -28.55
C CYS A 30 -5.86 0.96 -30.05
N LEU A 31 -4.91 1.67 -30.68
CA LEU A 31 -5.06 2.22 -32.04
C LEU A 31 -4.18 1.55 -33.10
N ALA A 32 -3.19 0.75 -32.72
CA ALA A 32 -2.25 0.08 -33.63
C ALA A 32 -2.84 -1.18 -34.33
N GLN A 33 -4.10 -1.14 -34.81
CA GLN A 33 -4.70 -2.28 -35.51
C GLN A 33 -5.84 -1.94 -36.51
N SER A 34 -5.77 -0.81 -37.20
CA SER A 34 -6.62 -0.54 -38.38
C SER A 34 -6.04 0.55 -39.30
N GLN A 35 -5.07 0.19 -40.15
CA GLN A 35 -4.69 1.00 -41.33
C GLN A 35 -5.36 0.41 -42.58
N THR A 36 -6.61 0.78 -42.82
CA THR A 36 -7.30 0.57 -44.10
C THR A 36 -7.47 1.94 -44.76
N HIS A 37 -6.63 2.23 -45.77
CA HIS A 37 -6.77 3.46 -46.55
C HIS A 37 -8.13 3.50 -47.27
N PRO A 38 -8.86 4.63 -47.22
CA PRO A 38 -9.99 4.84 -48.12
C PRO A 38 -9.46 5.14 -49.52
N GLN A 39 -9.41 4.13 -50.40
CA GLN A 39 -9.21 4.36 -51.82
C GLN A 39 -10.50 4.90 -52.45
N SER A 40 -10.36 5.94 -53.28
CA SER A 40 -11.47 6.61 -53.94
C SER A 40 -12.07 5.74 -55.06
N LEU A 41 -13.32 5.31 -54.87
CA LEU A 41 -14.05 4.53 -55.87
C LEU A 41 -14.98 5.43 -56.69
N SER A 42 -14.50 5.86 -57.85
CA SER A 42 -15.31 6.54 -58.86
C SER A 42 -15.02 6.01 -60.27
N LYS A 43 -15.89 5.11 -60.77
CA LYS A 43 -16.28 4.94 -62.19
C LYS A 43 -17.20 3.74 -62.42
N HIS A 44 -18.44 4.05 -62.83
CA HIS A 44 -19.25 3.39 -63.86
C HIS A 44 -19.04 1.90 -64.24
N SER A 45 -20.02 1.08 -63.85
CA SER A 45 -20.87 0.24 -64.72
C SER A 45 -20.29 -0.40 -66.01
N SER A 46 -20.46 -1.74 -66.16
CA SER A 46 -21.65 -2.30 -66.86
C SER A 46 -21.62 -3.84 -67.10
N PHE A 47 -22.80 -4.40 -67.38
CA PHE A 47 -23.13 -5.67 -68.09
C PHE A 47 -22.91 -7.10 -67.50
N LEU A 48 -23.95 -7.92 -67.77
CA LEU A 48 -24.05 -9.39 -67.96
C LEU A 48 -24.07 -10.40 -66.77
N GLN A 49 -25.29 -10.86 -66.49
CA GLN A 49 -25.70 -12.23 -66.08
C GLN A 49 -25.76 -13.17 -67.33
N PRO A 50 -26.18 -14.48 -67.30
CA PRO A 50 -26.91 -15.24 -66.24
C PRO A 50 -26.47 -16.72 -65.98
N ASN A 51 -27.20 -17.40 -65.06
CA ASN A 51 -27.31 -18.87 -64.86
C ASN A 51 -26.08 -19.60 -64.24
N ARG A 52 -26.16 -20.72 -63.49
CA ARG A 52 -27.21 -21.70 -63.05
C ARG A 52 -26.68 -22.33 -61.71
N VAL A 53 -27.31 -23.15 -60.83
CA VAL A 53 -28.48 -24.07 -60.74
C VAL A 53 -29.05 -24.03 -59.27
N GLN A 54 -30.16 -24.71 -58.96
CA GLN A 54 -30.74 -24.99 -57.61
C GLN A 54 -31.34 -26.44 -57.60
N PRO A 55 -31.80 -27.06 -56.47
CA PRO A 55 -31.45 -26.92 -55.03
C PRO A 55 -31.45 -28.28 -54.22
N GLN A 56 -31.49 -28.20 -52.87
CA GLN A 56 -32.11 -29.15 -51.90
C GLN A 56 -31.46 -30.53 -51.56
N PRO A 57 -31.84 -31.21 -50.44
CA PRO A 57 -32.42 -30.75 -49.15
C PRO A 57 -31.76 -31.35 -47.86
N ARG A 58 -32.40 -31.16 -46.68
CA ARG A 58 -32.04 -31.67 -45.33
C ARG A 58 -32.38 -33.17 -45.13
N PRO A 59 -32.01 -33.76 -43.96
CA PRO A 59 -33.08 -34.14 -43.02
C PRO A 59 -32.82 -33.93 -41.51
N GLN A 60 -33.92 -34.01 -40.74
CA GLN A 60 -34.10 -34.18 -39.28
C GLN A 60 -35.55 -34.72 -39.09
N PRO A 61 -35.97 -35.27 -37.93
CA PRO A 61 -35.28 -36.00 -36.86
C PRO A 61 -35.92 -37.41 -36.66
N LEU A 62 -35.66 -38.13 -35.56
CA LEU A 62 -36.49 -39.27 -35.08
C LEU A 62 -36.30 -39.56 -33.57
N SER A 63 -37.12 -40.44 -32.98
CA SER A 63 -37.45 -40.49 -31.54
C SER A 63 -37.69 -41.89 -30.94
N ALA A 64 -37.85 -41.97 -29.61
CA ALA A 64 -37.97 -43.15 -28.72
C ALA A 64 -36.68 -44.01 -28.60
N GLY A 65 -36.36 -44.71 -27.49
CA GLY A 65 -36.95 -44.87 -26.15
C GLY A 65 -35.86 -45.45 -25.20
N THR A 66 -36.04 -46.23 -24.11
CA THR A 66 -37.17 -46.74 -23.28
C THR A 66 -36.55 -47.25 -21.93
N SER A 67 -37.34 -47.44 -20.85
CA SER A 67 -37.01 -48.13 -19.55
C SER A 67 -35.89 -47.52 -18.68
N THR A 68 -36.06 -47.08 -17.42
CA THR A 68 -36.69 -47.60 -16.16
C THR A 68 -35.83 -48.54 -15.30
N ALA A 69 -35.23 -48.00 -14.24
CA ALA A 69 -34.95 -48.69 -12.96
C ALA A 69 -34.81 -47.65 -11.84
N THR A 70 -35.45 -47.87 -10.68
CA THR A 70 -35.51 -46.93 -9.53
C THR A 70 -35.02 -47.60 -8.25
N VAL A 71 -34.22 -46.90 -7.45
CA VAL A 71 -33.97 -47.24 -6.03
C VAL A 71 -33.87 -45.95 -5.22
N ASP A 72 -34.83 -45.71 -4.32
CA ASP A 72 -34.88 -44.54 -3.43
C ASP A 72 -34.24 -44.84 -2.06
N VAL A 73 -33.21 -44.08 -1.66
CA VAL A 73 -32.69 -44.08 -0.27
C VAL A 73 -32.21 -42.70 0.20
N VAL A 74 -33.02 -41.63 0.07
CA VAL A 74 -32.83 -40.40 0.88
C VAL A 74 -34.18 -39.74 1.24
N SER A 75 -34.90 -40.26 2.25
CA SER A 75 -36.14 -39.62 2.75
C SER A 75 -36.31 -39.62 4.28
N GLU A 76 -35.21 -39.55 5.04
CA GLU A 76 -35.33 -39.46 6.52
C GLU A 76 -34.36 -38.50 7.22
N ARG A 77 -33.52 -37.76 6.47
CA ARG A 77 -32.51 -36.85 7.06
C ARG A 77 -32.91 -35.38 7.17
N ALA A 78 -34.07 -34.98 6.64
CA ALA A 78 -34.53 -33.59 6.65
C ALA A 78 -35.22 -33.19 7.98
N LYS A 79 -36.09 -34.04 8.54
CA LYS A 79 -36.91 -33.72 9.73
C LYS A 79 -36.17 -33.69 11.07
N VAL A 80 -34.93 -34.18 11.12
CA VAL A 80 -34.12 -34.24 12.36
C VAL A 80 -33.32 -32.95 12.60
N MET A 81 -33.02 -32.18 11.55
CA MET A 81 -32.19 -30.98 11.66
C MET A 81 -33.01 -29.75 12.12
N GLU A 82 -34.24 -29.63 11.61
CA GLU A 82 -35.17 -28.53 11.90
C GLU A 82 -35.69 -28.55 13.36
N THR A 83 -35.71 -29.72 14.00
CA THR A 83 -36.00 -29.87 15.44
C THR A 83 -34.79 -29.63 16.35
N LEU A 84 -33.57 -29.55 15.82
CA LEU A 84 -32.36 -29.33 16.62
C LEU A 84 -32.07 -27.84 16.82
N GLU A 85 -32.14 -27.02 15.76
CA GLU A 85 -31.94 -25.56 15.86
C GLU A 85 -33.00 -24.88 16.75
N ASN A 86 -34.26 -25.30 16.64
CA ASN A 86 -35.37 -24.75 17.44
C ASN A 86 -35.27 -25.04 18.95
N ASN A 87 -34.48 -26.04 19.36
CA ASN A 87 -34.21 -26.32 20.78
C ASN A 87 -32.93 -25.63 21.30
N LEU A 88 -31.92 -25.45 20.44
CA LEU A 88 -30.71 -24.69 20.80
C LEU A 88 -30.98 -23.21 21.04
N LEU A 89 -31.97 -22.61 20.36
CA LEU A 89 -32.39 -21.22 20.56
C LEU A 89 -33.17 -20.94 21.86
N LYS A 90 -33.41 -21.95 22.71
CA LYS A 90 -34.09 -21.78 24.01
C LYS A 90 -33.18 -21.91 25.25
N LEU A 91 -31.88 -22.13 25.09
CA LEU A 91 -30.97 -22.42 26.20
C LEU A 91 -29.89 -21.34 26.49
N SER A 92 -29.99 -20.15 25.90
CA SER A 92 -28.95 -19.10 26.00
C SER A 92 -29.32 -17.85 26.83
N ASN A 93 -30.43 -17.88 27.57
CA ASN A 93 -30.96 -16.71 28.31
C ASN A 93 -31.10 -16.97 29.82
N THR A 94 -30.00 -17.27 30.50
CA THR A 94 -29.86 -17.09 31.95
C THR A 94 -28.41 -16.77 32.33
N GLU A 95 -28.27 -15.65 33.03
CA GLU A 95 -27.30 -15.33 34.09
C GLU A 95 -25.87 -15.94 34.06
N TYR A 96 -24.88 -15.04 34.01
CA TYR A 96 -23.76 -15.11 34.96
C TYR A 96 -23.32 -13.68 35.33
N SER A 97 -23.42 -13.35 36.62
CA SER A 97 -23.10 -12.05 37.21
C SER A 97 -22.47 -12.26 38.57
N ASP A 98 -21.32 -11.64 38.86
CA ASP A 98 -20.65 -11.69 40.17
C ASP A 98 -19.44 -10.71 40.20
N PRO A 99 -18.90 -10.29 41.37
CA PRO A 99 -19.63 -9.50 42.36
C PRO A 99 -18.77 -8.35 42.99
N PHE A 100 -19.31 -7.73 44.05
CA PHE A 100 -18.69 -6.77 44.99
C PHE A 100 -18.44 -5.34 44.48
N LEU A 101 -18.57 -4.29 45.32
CA LEU A 101 -18.84 -4.25 46.77
C LEU A 101 -19.99 -3.26 47.06
N ASP A 102 -20.79 -3.56 48.08
CA ASP A 102 -21.89 -2.72 48.58
C ASP A 102 -21.64 -2.30 50.04
N ILE A 103 -22.10 -1.10 50.41
CA ILE A 103 -22.29 -0.57 51.78
C ILE A 103 -23.13 0.71 51.61
N GLY A 104 -24.33 0.72 52.19
CA GLY A 104 -25.19 1.91 52.27
C GLY A 104 -25.43 2.36 53.71
N LYS A 105 -25.99 3.57 53.86
CA LYS A 105 -26.82 3.96 55.01
C LYS A 105 -27.59 5.26 54.77
N ASP A 106 -28.88 5.17 55.07
CA ASP A 106 -29.89 6.14 55.53
C ASP A 106 -29.40 7.59 55.81
N LYS A 107 -30.23 8.65 55.66
CA LYS A 107 -31.58 8.77 56.23
C LYS A 107 -32.37 9.98 55.69
N ASP A 108 -33.69 9.96 55.81
CA ASP A 108 -34.60 11.11 55.58
C ASP A 108 -34.56 12.14 56.73
N THR A 109 -35.01 13.38 56.47
CA THR A 109 -35.81 14.25 57.38
C THR A 109 -36.36 15.48 56.59
N TYR A 110 -37.40 16.11 57.13
CA TYR A 110 -38.29 17.12 56.51
C TYR A 110 -37.96 18.58 56.94
N THR A 111 -38.89 19.51 56.71
CA THR A 111 -38.94 20.96 57.07
C THR A 111 -38.02 21.89 56.25
N ASP A 112 -38.46 22.95 55.53
CA ASP A 112 -39.66 23.83 55.49
C ASP A 112 -39.48 25.18 56.23
N ASP A 113 -40.29 26.19 55.85
CA ASP A 113 -40.32 27.60 56.31
C ASP A 113 -39.10 28.51 55.99
N SER A 114 -39.24 29.83 55.79
CA SER A 114 -40.38 30.69 55.41
C SER A 114 -39.91 32.13 55.03
N GLU A 115 -40.74 32.87 54.27
CA GLU A 115 -41.04 34.34 54.32
C GLU A 115 -39.94 35.43 54.55
N HIS A 116 -40.07 36.71 54.19
CA HIS A 116 -41.07 37.61 53.53
C HIS A 116 -40.23 38.70 52.77
N GLY A 117 -40.65 39.55 51.82
CA GLY A 117 -41.96 39.94 51.27
C GLY A 117 -42.22 41.45 51.49
N ASN A 118 -42.31 42.31 50.46
CA ASN A 118 -42.71 43.73 50.62
C ASN A 118 -43.19 44.47 49.32
N TYR A 119 -44.45 44.94 49.37
CA TYR A 119 -45.15 46.07 48.73
C TYR A 119 -45.27 46.33 47.20
N ASP A 120 -46.55 46.23 46.79
CA ASP A 120 -47.32 46.74 45.65
C ASP A 120 -47.18 48.23 45.23
N ALA A 121 -47.67 48.51 44.01
CA ALA A 121 -48.60 49.62 43.76
C ALA A 121 -49.64 49.26 42.66
N ARG A 122 -50.89 49.75 42.79
CA ARG A 122 -51.99 49.67 41.78
C ARG A 122 -51.84 50.82 40.75
N THR A 123 -52.51 50.92 39.59
CA THR A 123 -53.86 50.54 39.08
C THR A 123 -53.80 50.22 37.55
N ASP A 124 -54.84 49.85 36.78
CA ASP A 124 -56.30 49.84 37.00
C ASP A 124 -57.03 48.68 36.26
N GLN A 125 -58.37 48.60 36.35
CA GLN A 125 -59.13 47.34 36.26
C GLN A 125 -60.23 47.27 35.17
N SER A 126 -60.40 46.10 34.53
CA SER A 126 -61.68 45.71 33.84
C SER A 126 -61.81 44.19 33.57
N LEU A 127 -62.15 43.46 34.63
CA LEU A 127 -63.35 42.58 34.74
C LEU A 127 -64.23 42.43 33.45
N LEU A 128 -64.74 41.26 33.00
CA LEU A 128 -65.14 40.02 33.71
C LEU A 128 -65.13 38.73 32.83
N ILE A 129 -64.58 37.64 33.39
CA ILE A 129 -65.15 36.27 33.57
C ILE A 129 -65.71 35.40 32.40
N GLN A 130 -65.15 34.16 32.33
CA GLN A 130 -65.72 32.87 31.84
C GLN A 130 -66.11 32.72 30.34
N ASN A 131 -66.19 31.51 29.74
CA ASN A 131 -66.22 30.15 30.32
C ASN A 131 -65.46 29.07 29.49
N LYS A 132 -65.56 27.79 29.90
CA LYS A 132 -64.83 26.62 29.37
C LYS A 132 -65.19 26.16 27.93
N LEU A 133 -64.22 25.43 27.36
CA LEU A 133 -64.33 24.15 26.61
C LEU A 133 -64.08 24.15 25.08
N THR A 134 -63.44 23.05 24.63
CA THR A 134 -63.40 22.50 23.26
C THR A 134 -62.92 23.39 22.10
N ARG A 135 -61.70 23.11 21.60
CA ARG A 135 -61.25 23.51 20.26
C ARG A 135 -60.84 22.28 19.44
N GLN A 136 -61.61 21.95 18.40
CA GLN A 136 -61.18 20.99 17.39
C GLN A 136 -60.23 21.61 16.35
N LYS A 137 -59.50 20.72 15.67
CA LYS A 137 -58.48 20.90 14.63
C LYS A 137 -58.41 22.24 13.88
N THR A 138 -57.18 22.71 13.71
CA THR A 138 -56.68 23.27 12.44
C THR A 138 -55.24 22.77 12.22
N GLU A 139 -54.75 22.70 10.99
CA GLU A 139 -53.63 21.83 10.62
C GLU A 139 -52.20 22.32 11.00
N PRO A 140 -51.23 21.42 11.28
CA PRO A 140 -49.87 21.78 11.66
C PRO A 140 -48.93 22.02 10.45
N ARG A 141 -48.74 23.27 10.05
CA ARG A 141 -47.86 23.66 8.93
C ARG A 141 -46.38 23.93 9.33
N THR A 142 -45.70 22.97 9.97
CA THR A 142 -44.25 23.07 10.24
C THR A 142 -43.54 21.72 10.37
N LYS A 143 -42.89 21.28 9.27
CA LYS A 143 -41.85 20.21 9.28
C LYS A 143 -40.55 20.60 8.58
N SER A 144 -40.45 21.84 8.09
CA SER A 144 -39.29 22.37 7.36
C SER A 144 -38.29 23.13 8.25
N SER A 145 -38.75 23.96 9.19
CA SER A 145 -37.89 24.74 10.11
C SER A 145 -36.96 23.85 10.94
N LEU A 146 -37.52 22.83 11.61
CA LEU A 146 -36.78 21.90 12.47
C LEU A 146 -35.61 21.16 11.79
N LYS A 147 -35.57 21.10 10.44
CA LYS A 147 -34.40 20.60 9.70
C LYS A 147 -33.33 21.68 9.47
N ALA A 148 -33.72 22.93 9.24
CA ALA A 148 -32.80 24.05 9.06
C ALA A 148 -32.04 24.35 10.36
N ASP A 149 -32.74 24.42 11.50
CA ASP A 149 -32.15 24.75 12.80
C ASP A 149 -31.14 23.67 13.26
N ALA A 150 -31.47 22.40 13.00
CA ALA A 150 -30.56 21.29 13.24
C ALA A 150 -29.30 21.37 12.36
N MET A 151 -29.42 21.76 11.08
CA MET A 151 -28.27 21.93 10.18
C MET A 151 -27.44 23.17 10.53
N ALA A 152 -28.04 24.26 11.00
CA ALA A 152 -27.32 25.44 11.48
C ALA A 152 -26.38 25.10 12.65
N SER A 153 -26.82 24.23 13.57
CA SER A 153 -26.00 23.75 14.70
C SER A 153 -24.73 22.96 14.31
N SER A 154 -24.60 22.54 13.05
CA SER A 154 -23.48 21.69 12.59
C SER A 154 -22.15 22.43 12.44
N GLY A 155 -22.16 23.76 12.28
CA GLY A 155 -20.96 24.54 11.99
C GLY A 155 -20.33 24.26 10.62
N LEU A 156 -21.13 23.86 9.63
CA LEU A 156 -20.70 23.64 8.23
C LEU A 156 -21.06 24.78 7.28
N PHE A 157 -21.75 25.80 7.79
CA PHE A 157 -22.22 26.97 7.05
C PHE A 157 -21.72 28.27 7.71
N PHE A 158 -21.80 29.37 6.96
CA PHE A 158 -21.66 30.73 7.46
C PHE A 158 -22.82 31.06 8.42
N LYS A 159 -22.75 32.18 9.15
CA LYS A 159 -23.82 32.62 10.07
C LYS A 159 -25.20 32.78 9.42
N ASP A 160 -25.27 32.90 8.09
CA ASP A 160 -26.54 32.98 7.35
C ASP A 160 -27.25 31.63 7.15
N GLY A 161 -26.64 30.51 7.55
CA GLY A 161 -27.19 29.16 7.40
C GLY A 161 -27.32 28.66 5.96
N LYS A 162 -26.84 29.42 4.97
CA LYS A 162 -27.03 29.17 3.53
C LYS A 162 -25.70 28.94 2.81
N LYS A 163 -24.67 29.75 3.08
CA LYS A 163 -23.35 29.60 2.44
C LYS A 163 -22.54 28.52 3.13
N ARG A 164 -22.35 27.39 2.47
CA ARG A 164 -21.51 26.26 2.91
C ARG A 164 -20.02 26.62 2.95
N ILE A 165 -19.30 26.16 3.96
CA ILE A 165 -17.84 26.36 4.08
C ILE A 165 -17.13 25.33 3.18
N ASP A 166 -16.35 25.80 2.20
CA ASP A 166 -15.57 24.94 1.30
C ASP A 166 -14.07 24.89 1.67
N TYR A 167 -13.57 25.89 2.41
CA TYR A 167 -12.18 26.00 2.85
C TYR A 167 -12.04 26.88 4.10
N ILE A 168 -10.98 26.68 4.89
CA ILE A 168 -10.65 27.46 6.09
C ILE A 168 -9.19 27.93 6.03
N LEU A 169 -8.93 29.20 6.37
CA LEU A 169 -7.59 29.73 6.69
C LEU A 169 -7.53 30.09 8.18
N VAL A 170 -6.35 29.97 8.79
CA VAL A 170 -6.10 30.29 10.21
C VAL A 170 -4.96 31.30 10.31
N TYR A 171 -5.13 32.36 11.09
CA TYR A 171 -4.05 33.32 11.41
C TYR A 171 -4.13 33.80 12.86
N LYS A 172 -3.03 34.34 13.38
CA LYS A 172 -2.97 35.01 14.69
C LYS A 172 -3.10 36.53 14.54
N LYS A 173 -3.84 37.20 15.42
CA LYS A 173 -3.96 38.67 15.43
C LYS A 173 -2.60 39.32 15.68
N SER A 174 -1.78 38.69 16.51
CA SER A 174 -0.39 39.05 16.83
C SER A 174 0.59 39.02 15.63
N SER A 175 0.20 38.52 14.46
CA SER A 175 1.08 38.48 13.28
C SER A 175 1.37 39.89 12.73
N PRO A 176 2.64 40.32 12.52
CA PRO A 176 2.94 41.67 12.01
C PRO A 176 2.60 41.88 10.52
N GLN A 177 2.45 40.81 9.74
CA GLN A 177 2.24 40.87 8.27
C GLN A 177 0.78 41.14 7.86
N VAL A 178 0.11 42.08 8.53
CA VAL A 178 -1.33 42.36 8.36
C VAL A 178 -1.66 42.85 6.95
N GLU A 179 -0.81 43.69 6.35
CA GLU A 179 -1.03 44.28 5.02
C GLU A 179 -1.08 43.21 3.93
N LYS A 180 -0.09 42.30 3.90
CA LYS A 180 0.01 41.21 2.91
C LYS A 180 -1.21 40.30 2.95
N ARG A 181 -1.70 39.99 4.15
CA ARG A 181 -2.96 39.28 4.37
C ARG A 181 -4.17 40.07 3.85
N SER A 182 -4.23 41.37 4.11
CA SER A 182 -5.32 42.24 3.65
C SER A 182 -5.40 42.30 2.12
N THR A 183 -4.27 42.46 1.45
CA THR A 183 -4.16 42.46 -0.02
C THR A 183 -4.55 41.10 -0.60
N PHE A 184 -4.07 39.99 -0.04
CA PHE A 184 -4.45 38.65 -0.46
C PHE A 184 -5.96 38.39 -0.31
N GLU A 185 -6.57 38.77 0.81
CA GLU A 185 -8.03 38.65 1.01
C GLU A 185 -8.86 39.59 0.13
N LYS A 186 -8.35 40.77 -0.21
CA LYS A 186 -8.96 41.66 -1.21
C LYS A 186 -8.96 41.00 -2.59
N ASN A 187 -7.84 40.39 -2.98
CA ASN A 187 -7.67 39.71 -4.26
C ASN A 187 -8.53 38.42 -4.36
N LEU A 188 -8.67 37.66 -3.27
CA LEU A 188 -9.59 36.52 -3.20
C LEU A 188 -11.06 36.93 -3.44
N ARG A 189 -11.48 38.08 -2.90
CA ARG A 189 -12.83 38.63 -3.16
C ARG A 189 -12.98 39.11 -4.61
N ALA A 190 -11.94 39.71 -5.19
CA ALA A 190 -11.93 40.15 -6.59
C ALA A 190 -12.05 38.98 -7.58
N GLU A 191 -11.48 37.80 -7.26
CA GLU A 191 -11.66 36.57 -8.05
C GLU A 191 -13.01 35.86 -7.80
N GLY A 192 -13.86 36.40 -6.92
CA GLY A 192 -15.23 35.93 -6.70
C GLY A 192 -15.42 34.93 -5.56
N LEU A 193 -14.54 34.91 -4.55
CA LEU A 193 -14.73 34.14 -3.32
C LEU A 193 -15.39 34.97 -2.21
N MET A 194 -16.28 34.34 -1.44
CA MET A 194 -16.92 34.94 -0.27
C MET A 194 -16.15 34.55 0.99
N LEU A 195 -15.81 35.53 1.83
CA LEU A 195 -15.00 35.35 3.04
C LEU A 195 -15.79 35.80 4.29
N GLU A 196 -15.88 34.96 5.31
CA GLU A 196 -16.36 35.32 6.66
C GLU A 196 -15.21 35.16 7.67
N ARG A 197 -15.03 36.13 8.59
CA ARG A 197 -14.00 36.10 9.64
C ARG A 197 -14.64 35.90 11.01
N GLU A 198 -14.08 35.01 11.82
CA GLU A 198 -14.50 34.77 13.21
C GLU A 198 -13.28 34.53 14.13
N PRO A 199 -13.31 35.01 15.39
CA PRO A 199 -12.34 34.58 16.39
C PRO A 199 -12.59 33.12 16.81
N ALA A 200 -11.55 32.42 17.24
CA ALA A 200 -11.70 31.12 17.90
C ALA A 200 -12.40 31.27 19.26
N VAL A 201 -13.22 30.29 19.64
CA VAL A 201 -13.90 30.29 20.95
C VAL A 201 -12.91 30.10 22.09
N THR A 202 -11.81 29.37 21.84
CA THR A 202 -10.86 28.93 22.88
C THR A 202 -9.55 29.73 22.98
N ASN A 203 -9.26 30.61 22.02
CA ASN A 203 -8.14 31.56 22.09
C ASN A 203 -8.43 32.81 21.26
N SER A 204 -8.53 33.96 21.92
CA SER A 204 -8.87 35.24 21.28
C SER A 204 -7.80 35.78 20.33
N ASP A 205 -6.55 35.29 20.34
CA ASP A 205 -5.54 35.64 19.31
C ASP A 205 -5.77 34.90 17.98
N ILE A 206 -6.43 33.73 17.99
CA ILE A 206 -6.65 32.95 16.78
C ILE A 206 -7.89 33.45 16.03
N MET A 207 -7.74 33.65 14.73
CA MET A 207 -8.79 34.02 13.79
C MET A 207 -8.95 32.96 12.70
N PHE A 208 -10.19 32.56 12.46
CA PHE A 208 -10.60 31.71 11.35
C PHE A 208 -11.17 32.56 10.22
N VAL A 209 -10.77 32.27 8.98
CA VAL A 209 -11.40 32.78 7.75
C VAL A 209 -12.08 31.63 7.05
N LYS A 210 -13.42 31.64 7.03
CA LYS A 210 -14.24 30.71 6.26
C LYS A 210 -14.31 31.18 4.80
N ILE A 211 -14.16 30.26 3.86
CA ILE A 211 -14.27 30.54 2.42
C ILE A 211 -15.46 29.77 1.85
N HIS A 212 -16.29 30.46 1.06
CA HIS A 212 -17.36 29.89 0.26
C HIS A 212 -17.15 30.24 -1.22
N CYS A 213 -17.28 29.25 -2.10
CA CYS A 213 -17.24 29.46 -3.55
C CYS A 213 -18.66 29.43 -4.14
N PRO A 214 -19.16 30.54 -4.71
CA PRO A 214 -20.49 30.59 -5.31
C PRO A 214 -20.53 29.82 -6.65
N TRP A 215 -21.74 29.43 -7.07
CA TRP A 215 -21.96 28.57 -8.25
C TRP A 215 -21.31 29.09 -9.54
N GLU A 216 -21.32 30.40 -9.78
CA GLU A 216 -20.76 31.01 -11.00
C GLU A 216 -19.23 30.93 -11.03
N THR A 217 -18.58 31.22 -9.90
CA THR A 217 -17.13 31.06 -9.72
C THR A 217 -16.74 29.59 -9.87
N LEU A 218 -17.51 28.66 -9.28
CA LEU A 218 -17.30 27.21 -9.50
C LEU A 218 -17.40 26.83 -10.97
N CYS A 219 -18.39 27.34 -11.71
CA CYS A 219 -18.51 27.07 -13.15
C CYS A 219 -17.35 27.67 -13.96
N LYS A 220 -16.92 28.90 -13.65
CA LYS A 220 -15.76 29.58 -14.26
C LYS A 220 -14.48 28.75 -14.10
N TYR A 221 -14.22 28.24 -12.90
CA TYR A 221 -13.01 27.46 -12.64
C TYR A 221 -13.12 25.98 -13.01
N ALA A 222 -14.31 25.36 -12.97
CA ALA A 222 -14.51 24.00 -13.46
C ALA A 222 -14.26 23.90 -14.97
N GLU A 223 -14.65 24.91 -15.75
CA GLU A 223 -14.31 25.03 -17.17
C GLU A 223 -12.82 25.31 -17.38
N ARG A 224 -12.21 26.21 -16.59
CA ARG A 224 -10.75 26.49 -16.65
C ARG A 224 -9.88 25.29 -16.24
N MET A 225 -10.40 24.37 -15.44
CA MET A 225 -9.75 23.14 -14.98
C MET A 225 -10.32 21.88 -15.67
N ASN A 226 -11.02 22.04 -16.81
CA ASN A 226 -11.56 20.96 -17.66
C ASN A 226 -12.33 19.84 -16.92
N ILE A 227 -12.93 20.13 -15.76
CA ILE A 227 -13.41 19.08 -14.84
C ILE A 227 -14.48 18.24 -15.53
N ARG A 228 -14.20 16.94 -15.70
CA ARG A 228 -15.13 16.00 -16.32
C ARG A 228 -16.35 15.80 -15.41
N MET A 229 -17.54 15.93 -15.98
CA MET A 229 -18.83 15.83 -15.27
C MET A 229 -19.82 14.97 -16.09
N PRO A 230 -20.83 14.32 -15.46
CA PRO A 230 -21.76 13.42 -16.15
C PRO A 230 -22.62 14.10 -17.24
N PHE A 231 -22.63 13.49 -18.42
CA PHE A 231 -23.25 13.98 -19.65
C PHE A 231 -24.54 13.22 -19.99
N ARG A 232 -25.47 13.89 -20.70
CA ARG A 232 -26.89 13.51 -20.81
C ARG A 232 -27.24 12.73 -22.10
N LYS A 233 -26.63 11.56 -22.33
CA LYS A 233 -27.16 10.52 -23.27
C LYS A 233 -27.58 9.26 -22.49
N LYS A 234 -28.59 8.53 -22.98
CA LYS A 234 -29.16 7.34 -22.29
C LYS A 234 -28.16 6.17 -22.25
N CYS A 235 -28.09 5.47 -21.12
CA CYS A 235 -27.16 4.36 -20.87
C CYS A 235 -27.55 3.06 -21.61
N TYR A 236 -27.28 2.96 -22.92
CA TYR A 236 -27.67 1.78 -23.72
C TYR A 236 -26.89 0.48 -23.43
N TYR A 237 -25.84 0.51 -22.59
CA TYR A 237 -24.91 -0.63 -22.47
C TYR A 237 -25.40 -1.75 -21.53
N THR A 238 -26.02 -1.39 -20.39
CA THR A 238 -26.51 -2.35 -19.38
C THR A 238 -27.61 -3.26 -19.95
N ASP A 239 -28.48 -2.69 -20.78
CA ASP A 239 -29.60 -3.38 -21.44
C ASP A 239 -29.14 -4.27 -22.61
N TRP A 240 -28.12 -3.88 -23.37
CA TRP A 240 -27.59 -4.74 -24.44
C TRP A 240 -26.85 -5.95 -23.88
N ARG A 241 -25.99 -5.78 -22.87
CA ARG A 241 -25.20 -6.88 -22.30
C ARG A 241 -26.04 -7.92 -21.54
N SER A 242 -27.21 -7.53 -21.02
CA SER A 242 -28.17 -8.50 -20.46
C SER A 242 -28.89 -9.30 -21.56
N LYS A 243 -29.29 -8.63 -22.66
CA LYS A 243 -29.98 -9.25 -23.79
C LYS A 243 -29.08 -10.21 -24.58
N THR A 244 -27.81 -9.87 -24.82
CA THR A 244 -26.86 -10.72 -25.57
C THR A 244 -26.13 -11.78 -24.74
N MET A 245 -26.29 -11.81 -23.42
CA MET A 245 -25.80 -12.93 -22.60
C MET A 245 -26.54 -14.22 -22.99
N GLY A 246 -25.80 -15.19 -23.56
CA GLY A 246 -26.32 -16.52 -23.91
C GLY A 246 -26.67 -17.37 -22.69
N SER A 247 -27.51 -18.41 -22.90
CA SER A 247 -28.09 -19.27 -21.86
C SER A 247 -27.07 -19.73 -20.80
N LEU A 248 -25.95 -20.33 -21.21
CA LEU A 248 -24.90 -20.82 -20.31
C LEU A 248 -24.42 -19.76 -19.28
N GLN A 249 -24.29 -18.50 -19.72
CA GLN A 249 -23.84 -17.39 -18.86
C GLN A 249 -24.96 -16.82 -17.99
N ARG A 250 -26.24 -16.99 -18.37
CA ARG A 250 -27.40 -16.71 -17.49
C ARG A 250 -27.49 -17.76 -16.39
N ASN A 251 -27.46 -19.04 -16.73
CA ASN A 251 -27.49 -20.15 -15.76
C ASN A 251 -26.32 -20.04 -14.76
N MET A 252 -25.10 -19.71 -15.22
CA MET A 252 -23.95 -19.52 -14.34
C MET A 252 -24.05 -18.24 -13.47
N ARG A 253 -24.89 -17.26 -13.85
CA ARG A 253 -25.20 -16.07 -13.04
C ARG A 253 -26.34 -16.34 -12.04
N GLU A 254 -27.32 -17.15 -12.40
CA GLU A 254 -28.41 -17.62 -11.53
C GLU A 254 -27.86 -18.56 -10.45
N LEU A 255 -27.01 -19.52 -10.82
CA LEU A 255 -26.23 -20.33 -9.86
C LEU A 255 -25.43 -19.45 -8.90
N LYS A 256 -24.81 -18.37 -9.41
CA LYS A 256 -24.08 -17.39 -8.60
C LYS A 256 -24.98 -16.46 -7.75
N SER A 257 -26.29 -16.45 -7.98
CA SER A 257 -27.29 -15.84 -7.08
C SER A 257 -27.91 -16.82 -6.09
N TRP A 258 -27.79 -18.13 -6.36
CA TRP A 258 -28.15 -19.21 -5.44
C TRP A 258 -27.07 -19.47 -4.40
N LEU A 259 -25.79 -19.23 -4.73
CA LEU A 259 -24.76 -19.02 -3.69
C LEU A 259 -25.15 -17.83 -2.80
N PRO A 260 -24.97 -17.93 -1.47
CA PRO A 260 -25.29 -16.84 -0.54
C PRO A 260 -24.47 -15.57 -0.87
N ARG A 261 -25.09 -14.39 -0.72
CA ARG A 261 -24.42 -13.09 -0.92
C ARG A 261 -23.07 -13.08 -0.20
N ASN A 262 -21.96 -13.01 -0.94
CA ASN A 262 -20.60 -13.03 -0.38
C ASN A 262 -20.51 -12.09 0.86
N PRO A 263 -20.30 -12.59 2.10
CA PRO A 263 -20.39 -11.77 3.31
C PRO A 263 -19.31 -10.69 3.40
N MET A 264 -18.22 -10.88 2.64
CA MET A 264 -17.17 -9.89 2.36
C MET A 264 -17.67 -8.65 1.60
N LYS A 265 -18.75 -8.75 0.83
CA LYS A 265 -19.26 -7.65 0.00
C LYS A 265 -20.11 -6.70 0.85
N LEU A 266 -19.97 -5.40 0.57
CA LEU A 266 -20.79 -4.36 1.19
C LEU A 266 -22.13 -4.28 0.42
N ASP A 267 -23.26 -4.29 1.14
CA ASP A 267 -24.58 -4.22 0.53
C ASP A 267 -24.81 -2.87 -0.15
N LYS A 268 -25.07 -2.91 -1.46
CA LYS A 268 -25.29 -1.71 -2.30
C LYS A 268 -26.51 -0.90 -1.85
N GLU A 269 -27.57 -1.58 -1.44
CA GLU A 269 -28.82 -1.00 -0.89
C GLU A 269 -28.56 0.01 0.23
N ALA A 270 -27.43 -0.12 0.94
CA ALA A 270 -27.07 0.74 2.04
C ALA A 270 -26.25 2.00 1.63
N LEU A 271 -25.93 2.19 0.35
CA LEU A 271 -25.25 3.39 -0.20
C LEU A 271 -26.01 3.98 -1.43
N PRO A 272 -27.27 4.43 -1.29
CA PRO A 272 -28.06 4.92 -2.42
C PRO A 272 -27.44 6.12 -3.14
N ASP A 273 -26.78 7.04 -2.42
CA ASP A 273 -26.13 8.22 -3.01
C ASP A 273 -24.90 7.89 -3.89
N LEU A 274 -24.48 6.61 -3.92
CA LEU A 274 -23.36 6.06 -4.71
C LEU A 274 -23.84 5.05 -5.76
N GLU A 275 -25.13 5.03 -6.07
CA GLU A 275 -25.63 4.46 -7.32
C GLU A 275 -25.30 5.42 -8.47
N GLU A 276 -24.00 5.51 -8.79
CA GLU A 276 -23.49 6.16 -10.00
C GLU A 276 -24.11 5.44 -11.21
N THR A 277 -25.13 6.04 -11.81
CA THR A 277 -25.65 5.64 -13.12
C THR A 277 -24.52 5.68 -14.13
N ASP A 278 -24.36 4.64 -14.96
CA ASP A 278 -23.30 4.48 -15.98
C ASP A 278 -23.39 5.54 -17.12
N CYS A 279 -23.24 6.82 -16.76
CA CYS A 279 -23.32 7.98 -17.63
C CYS A 279 -21.92 8.43 -18.03
N TYR A 280 -21.66 8.52 -19.33
CA TYR A 280 -20.42 9.06 -19.88
C TYR A 280 -20.13 10.46 -19.31
N THR A 281 -18.87 10.77 -19.02
CA THR A 281 -18.45 12.10 -18.57
C THR A 281 -17.89 12.92 -19.73
N ALA A 282 -17.88 14.24 -19.58
CA ALA A 282 -17.28 15.16 -20.54
C ALA A 282 -16.70 16.38 -19.81
N PRO A 283 -15.65 17.05 -20.33
CA PRO A 283 -15.12 18.27 -19.73
C PRO A 283 -16.19 19.35 -19.64
N PHE A 284 -16.44 19.84 -18.42
CA PHE A 284 -17.50 20.80 -18.13
C PHE A 284 -17.28 22.12 -18.90
N SER A 285 -18.32 22.58 -19.59
CA SER A 285 -18.31 23.88 -20.25
C SER A 285 -19.61 24.63 -20.02
N ARG A 286 -19.50 25.94 -19.75
CA ARG A 286 -20.60 26.85 -19.47
C ARG A 286 -21.51 27.02 -20.69
N ALA A 287 -20.95 27.00 -21.90
CA ALA A 287 -21.73 27.05 -23.15
C ALA A 287 -22.60 25.80 -23.35
N ARG A 288 -22.11 24.63 -22.90
CA ARG A 288 -22.77 23.31 -23.06
C ARG A 288 -23.50 22.84 -21.81
N ILE A 289 -23.78 23.73 -20.85
CA ILE A 289 -24.31 23.40 -19.52
C ILE A 289 -25.63 22.60 -19.54
N HIS A 290 -26.44 22.74 -20.61
CA HIS A 290 -27.70 22.03 -20.81
C HIS A 290 -27.54 20.52 -21.11
N HIS A 291 -26.35 20.10 -21.55
CA HIS A 291 -26.02 18.69 -21.81
C HIS A 291 -25.52 17.93 -20.58
N PHE A 292 -25.34 18.59 -19.43
CA PHE A 292 -24.95 17.94 -18.18
C PHE A 292 -26.18 17.62 -17.30
N THR A 293 -26.13 16.54 -16.53
CA THR A 293 -27.26 16.09 -15.68
C THR A 293 -27.33 16.85 -14.36
N ILE A 294 -27.72 18.13 -14.42
CA ILE A 294 -27.82 19.02 -13.24
C ILE A 294 -29.19 18.84 -12.56
N ASN A 295 -29.30 17.85 -11.68
CA ASN A 295 -30.51 17.62 -10.88
C ASN A 295 -30.65 18.64 -9.73
N ASN A 296 -29.53 19.03 -9.11
CA ASN A 296 -29.46 20.05 -8.06
C ASN A 296 -28.08 20.73 -8.09
N LYS A 297 -28.05 22.06 -8.03
CA LYS A 297 -26.80 22.87 -8.09
C LYS A 297 -25.88 22.62 -6.90
N ASP A 298 -26.44 22.43 -5.70
CA ASP A 298 -25.63 22.33 -4.47
C ASP A 298 -24.93 20.97 -4.30
N SER A 299 -25.41 19.93 -4.99
CA SER A 299 -24.85 18.57 -4.97
C SER A 299 -24.15 18.16 -6.26
N PHE A 300 -24.27 18.94 -7.36
CA PHE A 300 -23.63 18.63 -8.65
C PHE A 300 -22.10 18.63 -8.54
N PHE A 301 -21.50 19.68 -7.97
CA PHE A 301 -20.08 19.66 -7.62
C PHE A 301 -19.87 19.02 -6.25
N SER A 302 -19.16 17.90 -6.21
CA SER A 302 -18.88 17.19 -4.96
C SER A 302 -18.06 18.03 -3.99
N ASN A 303 -18.14 17.71 -2.69
CA ASN A 303 -17.46 18.48 -1.64
C ASN A 303 -15.93 18.52 -1.83
N SER A 304 -15.33 17.42 -2.28
CA SER A 304 -13.91 17.34 -2.62
C SER A 304 -13.56 18.16 -3.86
N THR A 305 -14.39 18.10 -4.92
CA THR A 305 -14.25 18.94 -6.12
C THR A 305 -14.29 20.43 -5.79
N ARG A 306 -15.21 20.86 -4.91
CA ARG A 306 -15.34 22.27 -4.47
C ARG A 306 -14.09 22.74 -3.71
N SER A 307 -13.62 21.97 -2.73
CA SER A 307 -12.38 22.31 -2.00
C SER A 307 -11.15 22.31 -2.92
N ARG A 308 -11.07 21.41 -3.92
CA ARG A 308 -10.01 21.37 -4.94
C ARG A 308 -9.97 22.66 -5.77
N ILE A 309 -11.12 23.13 -6.25
CA ILE A 309 -11.23 24.41 -6.99
C ILE A 309 -10.76 25.59 -6.12
N VAL A 310 -11.21 25.68 -4.86
CA VAL A 310 -10.81 26.77 -3.96
C VAL A 310 -9.32 26.74 -3.61
N HIS A 311 -8.72 25.56 -3.47
CA HIS A 311 -7.28 25.42 -3.25
C HIS A 311 -6.46 25.89 -4.45
N HIS A 312 -6.85 25.51 -5.67
CA HIS A 312 -6.25 26.00 -6.92
C HIS A 312 -6.33 27.54 -7.03
N MET A 313 -7.45 28.16 -6.61
CA MET A 313 -7.54 29.62 -6.51
C MET A 313 -6.54 30.18 -5.49
N LEU A 314 -6.48 29.63 -4.27
CA LEU A 314 -5.55 30.04 -3.20
C LEU A 314 -4.06 29.88 -3.57
N GLN A 315 -3.72 28.92 -4.42
CA GLN A 315 -2.36 28.73 -4.94
C GLN A 315 -1.99 29.77 -6.00
N ARG A 316 -2.96 30.27 -6.79
CA ARG A 316 -2.70 31.19 -7.92
C ARG A 316 -2.95 32.67 -7.60
N THR A 317 -3.68 33.02 -6.54
CA THR A 317 -3.88 34.43 -6.15
C THR A 317 -2.58 35.10 -5.68
N LYS A 318 -2.35 36.34 -6.15
CA LYS A 318 -1.22 37.19 -5.76
C LYS A 318 -1.47 37.88 -4.41
N TYR A 319 -0.43 38.04 -3.61
CA TYR A 319 -0.48 38.77 -2.32
C TYR A 319 0.24 40.13 -2.35
N GLU A 320 1.11 40.35 -3.34
CA GLU A 320 1.83 41.60 -3.61
C GLU A 320 2.02 41.73 -5.13
N ASP A 321 2.19 42.96 -5.62
CA ASP A 321 2.41 43.21 -7.05
C ASP A 321 3.82 42.82 -7.49
N GLY A 322 3.92 41.65 -8.14
CA GLY A 322 5.14 41.13 -8.75
C GLY A 322 4.93 39.74 -9.33
N LYS A 323 5.71 39.35 -10.36
CA LYS A 323 5.58 38.03 -11.01
C LYS A 323 5.78 36.84 -10.04
N SER A 324 6.61 36.99 -9.00
CA SER A 324 7.03 35.91 -8.09
C SER A 324 6.37 35.92 -6.70
N LYS A 325 5.30 36.71 -6.50
CA LYS A 325 4.65 36.93 -5.18
C LYS A 325 3.20 36.43 -5.15
N MET A 326 3.04 35.13 -5.36
CA MET A 326 1.76 34.42 -5.43
C MET A 326 1.70 33.20 -4.51
N GLY A 327 0.48 32.79 -4.18
CA GLY A 327 0.15 31.50 -3.58
C GLY A 327 0.20 31.43 -2.04
N ILE A 328 -0.80 30.73 -1.49
CA ILE A 328 -0.96 30.49 -0.06
C ILE A 328 0.25 29.79 0.58
N ASN A 329 0.93 28.88 -0.13
CA ASN A 329 2.07 28.12 0.41
C ASN A 329 3.20 29.02 0.92
N ARG A 330 3.48 30.14 0.23
CA ARG A 330 4.50 31.11 0.66
C ARG A 330 4.04 31.94 1.86
N LEU A 331 2.75 32.20 2.00
CA LEU A 331 2.14 32.87 3.16
C LEU A 331 2.08 31.96 4.40
N LEU A 332 2.01 30.64 4.21
CA LEU A 332 2.17 29.65 5.29
C LEU A 332 3.63 29.61 5.76
N ASN A 333 4.58 29.43 4.85
CA ASN A 333 6.01 29.35 5.19
C ASN A 333 6.55 30.67 5.81
N ASN A 334 5.99 31.83 5.43
CA ASN A 334 6.32 33.12 6.03
C ASN A 334 5.61 33.40 7.37
N GLY A 335 4.74 32.50 7.86
CA GLY A 335 3.95 32.70 9.09
C GLY A 335 2.84 33.75 9.00
N THR A 336 2.44 34.17 7.79
CA THR A 336 1.32 35.11 7.56
C THR A 336 -0.03 34.46 7.88
N TYR A 337 -0.15 33.17 7.53
CA TYR A 337 -1.20 32.24 7.96
C TYR A 337 -0.52 31.05 8.68
N GLU A 338 -1.21 30.47 9.66
CA GLU A 338 -0.70 29.31 10.42
C GLU A 338 -1.16 27.97 9.80
N ALA A 339 -2.31 27.96 9.12
CA ALA A 339 -2.77 26.82 8.31
C ALA A 339 -3.83 27.20 7.28
N ALA A 340 -4.01 26.32 6.30
CA ALA A 340 -5.00 26.42 5.24
C ALA A 340 -5.54 25.00 4.91
N PHE A 341 -6.77 24.66 5.30
CA PHE A 341 -7.32 23.30 5.16
C PHE A 341 -8.83 23.25 4.83
N PRO A 342 -9.32 22.19 4.17
CA PRO A 342 -10.75 21.97 3.97
C PRO A 342 -11.41 21.36 5.22
N PRO A 343 -12.66 21.75 5.57
CA PRO A 343 -13.38 21.15 6.70
C PRO A 343 -13.76 19.68 6.45
N HIS A 344 -13.87 18.90 7.53
CA HIS A 344 -14.67 17.68 7.49
C HIS A 344 -16.16 18.01 7.55
N GLU A 345 -16.96 17.14 6.95
CA GLU A 345 -18.43 17.16 6.94
C GLU A 345 -19.04 16.77 8.31
N GLY A 346 -18.50 17.30 9.41
CA GLY A 346 -19.00 17.07 10.78
C GLY A 346 -18.35 15.89 11.53
N SER A 347 -19.10 15.38 12.50
CA SER A 347 -18.67 14.30 13.42
C SER A 347 -18.54 12.93 12.73
N HIS A 348 -17.58 12.13 13.21
CA HIS A 348 -17.43 10.72 12.83
C HIS A 348 -18.33 9.76 13.64
N LYS A 349 -18.85 10.20 14.81
CA LYS A 349 -19.82 9.47 15.63
C LYS A 349 -21.16 10.21 15.68
N SER A 350 -22.25 9.46 15.69
CA SER A 350 -23.60 9.95 15.97
C SER A 350 -24.15 9.31 17.27
N ARG A 351 -25.36 9.74 17.70
CA ARG A 351 -26.05 9.15 18.86
C ARG A 351 -26.87 7.90 18.54
N HIS A 352 -27.13 7.59 17.26
CA HIS A 352 -28.06 6.53 16.87
C HIS A 352 -27.44 5.61 15.80
N PRO A 353 -27.68 4.28 15.84
CA PRO A 353 -27.12 3.36 14.85
C PRO A 353 -27.54 3.68 13.41
N ILE A 354 -26.63 3.51 12.46
CA ILE A 354 -26.92 3.68 11.01
C ILE A 354 -28.06 2.77 10.54
N LYS A 355 -28.26 1.60 11.18
CA LYS A 355 -29.35 0.68 10.86
C LYS A 355 -30.75 1.25 11.12
N THR A 356 -30.92 2.22 12.01
CA THR A 356 -32.24 2.76 12.40
C THR A 356 -32.52 4.18 11.89
N HIS A 357 -31.49 5.00 11.68
CA HIS A 357 -31.65 6.39 11.21
C HIS A 357 -30.83 6.76 9.96
N GLY A 358 -30.17 5.78 9.32
CA GLY A 358 -29.32 6.03 8.16
C GLY A 358 -28.00 6.73 8.51
N ALA A 359 -27.27 7.17 7.49
CA ALA A 359 -26.02 7.89 7.67
C ALA A 359 -26.25 9.41 7.71
N GLN A 360 -25.89 10.05 8.83
CA GLN A 360 -25.99 11.52 8.96
C GLN A 360 -25.02 12.30 8.06
N ASN A 361 -23.78 11.81 7.88
CA ASN A 361 -22.72 12.44 7.09
C ASN A 361 -21.82 11.35 6.47
N HIS A 362 -21.12 11.63 5.36
CA HIS A 362 -20.19 10.66 4.75
C HIS A 362 -19.04 10.25 5.70
N ARG A 363 -18.56 11.14 6.57
CA ARG A 363 -17.52 10.83 7.58
C ARG A 363 -17.97 9.72 8.54
N HIS A 364 -19.22 9.76 8.98
CA HIS A 364 -19.83 8.76 9.87
C HIS A 364 -20.10 7.44 9.13
N LEU A 365 -20.48 7.50 7.85
CA LEU A 365 -20.63 6.34 6.98
C LEU A 365 -19.29 5.60 6.77
N LEU A 366 -18.21 6.34 6.46
CA LEU A 366 -16.85 5.82 6.35
C LEU A 366 -16.35 5.22 7.68
N TYR A 367 -16.63 5.89 8.80
CA TYR A 367 -16.24 5.39 10.12
C TYR A 367 -16.84 4.02 10.42
N GLU A 368 -18.17 3.91 10.37
CA GLU A 368 -18.88 2.68 10.77
C GLU A 368 -18.69 1.50 9.82
N ARG A 369 -18.46 1.74 8.51
CA ARG A 369 -18.39 0.65 7.51
C ARG A 369 -17.00 0.27 7.04
N TRP A 370 -15.99 1.09 7.30
CA TRP A 370 -14.62 0.88 6.79
C TRP A 370 -13.55 1.04 7.88
N ALA A 371 -13.57 2.14 8.64
CA ALA A 371 -12.57 2.45 9.68
C ALA A 371 -12.85 1.81 11.06
N ARG A 372 -13.94 1.05 11.22
CA ARG A 372 -14.28 0.34 12.45
C ARG A 372 -13.62 -1.04 12.47
N TRP A 373 -12.77 -1.30 13.47
CA TRP A 373 -12.01 -2.56 13.65
C TRP A 373 -12.82 -3.85 13.44
N GLY A 374 -14.06 -3.92 13.95
CA GLY A 374 -14.96 -5.07 13.77
C GLY A 374 -15.45 -5.33 12.33
N MET A 375 -15.10 -4.47 11.37
CA MET A 375 -15.45 -4.60 9.94
C MET A 375 -14.28 -5.10 9.09
N TRP A 376 -13.21 -5.63 9.71
CA TRP A 376 -11.98 -6.07 9.04
C TRP A 376 -12.20 -7.03 7.85
N TYR A 377 -13.23 -7.88 7.95
CA TYR A 377 -13.58 -8.89 6.95
C TYR A 377 -14.37 -8.36 5.72
N LYS A 378 -14.77 -7.07 5.67
CA LYS A 378 -15.51 -6.50 4.53
C LYS A 378 -14.62 -5.75 3.54
N TYR A 379 -14.90 -5.89 2.24
CA TYR A 379 -14.26 -5.14 1.17
C TYR A 379 -14.40 -3.63 1.35
N GLN A 380 -13.38 -2.89 0.86
CA GLN A 380 -13.28 -1.44 1.02
C GLN A 380 -14.23 -0.70 0.06
N PRO A 381 -14.94 0.35 0.51
CA PRO A 381 -15.82 1.16 -0.33
C PRO A 381 -15.02 2.23 -1.09
N LEU A 382 -14.21 1.80 -2.06
CA LEU A 382 -13.24 2.64 -2.79
C LEU A 382 -13.86 3.93 -3.36
N ASP A 383 -15.07 3.87 -3.89
CA ASP A 383 -15.70 5.01 -4.57
C ASP A 383 -16.21 6.07 -3.59
N LEU A 384 -16.58 5.66 -2.36
CA LEU A 384 -16.86 6.57 -1.24
C LEU A 384 -15.58 7.23 -0.72
N ILE A 385 -14.46 6.47 -0.69
CA ILE A 385 -13.13 6.98 -0.30
C ILE A 385 -12.67 8.01 -1.34
N ARG A 386 -12.75 7.70 -2.66
CA ARG A 386 -12.52 8.63 -3.78
C ARG A 386 -13.30 9.92 -3.58
N ARG A 387 -14.62 9.82 -3.42
CA ARG A 387 -15.52 10.99 -3.33
C ARG A 387 -15.23 11.87 -2.11
N TYR A 388 -14.78 11.31 -0.99
CA TYR A 388 -14.53 12.06 0.24
C TYR A 388 -13.11 12.63 0.35
N PHE A 389 -12.09 11.82 0.05
CA PHE A 389 -10.67 12.14 0.25
C PHE A 389 -9.91 12.51 -1.03
N GLY A 390 -10.45 12.18 -2.21
CA GLY A 390 -9.77 12.36 -3.49
C GLY A 390 -9.23 11.06 -4.08
N GLU A 391 -8.91 11.13 -5.36
CA GLU A 391 -8.55 10.00 -6.21
C GLU A 391 -7.22 9.36 -5.78
N LYS A 392 -6.22 10.17 -5.41
CA LYS A 392 -4.89 9.72 -4.95
C LYS A 392 -4.94 8.84 -3.69
N ILE A 393 -5.77 9.21 -2.71
CA ILE A 393 -6.00 8.41 -1.48
C ILE A 393 -6.85 7.17 -1.78
N GLY A 394 -7.85 7.30 -2.66
CA GLY A 394 -8.61 6.16 -3.17
C GLY A 394 -7.71 5.10 -3.82
N LEU A 395 -6.71 5.53 -4.60
CA LEU A 395 -5.77 4.63 -5.27
C LEU A 395 -4.84 3.90 -4.31
N TYR A 396 -4.35 4.57 -3.26
CA TYR A 396 -3.56 3.92 -2.19
C TYR A 396 -4.34 2.76 -1.55
N PHE A 397 -5.58 3.01 -1.11
CA PHE A 397 -6.41 1.95 -0.53
C PHE A 397 -6.82 0.86 -1.53
N ALA A 398 -6.94 1.20 -2.82
CA ALA A 398 -7.16 0.22 -3.88
C ALA A 398 -5.93 -0.69 -4.11
N TRP A 399 -4.72 -0.12 -4.08
CA TRP A 399 -3.46 -0.86 -4.19
C TRP A 399 -3.21 -1.74 -2.96
N LEU A 400 -3.31 -1.17 -1.75
CA LEU A 400 -3.16 -1.89 -0.49
C LEU A 400 -4.18 -3.03 -0.36
N GLY A 401 -5.44 -2.78 -0.74
CA GLY A 401 -6.47 -3.82 -0.82
C GLY A 401 -6.17 -4.92 -1.85
N TRP A 402 -5.58 -4.57 -2.99
CA TRP A 402 -5.15 -5.52 -4.03
C TRP A 402 -3.97 -6.38 -3.56
N TYR A 403 -2.93 -5.76 -3.02
CA TYR A 403 -1.75 -6.42 -2.43
C TYR A 403 -2.16 -7.40 -1.33
N THR A 404 -3.02 -6.99 -0.41
CA THR A 404 -3.56 -7.84 0.67
C THR A 404 -4.36 -9.02 0.11
N GLY A 405 -5.20 -8.80 -0.91
CA GLY A 405 -5.94 -9.88 -1.56
C GLY A 405 -5.02 -10.89 -2.28
N MET A 406 -3.95 -10.41 -2.92
CA MET A 406 -2.98 -11.26 -3.61
C MET A 406 -2.01 -11.96 -2.64
N LEU A 407 -1.77 -11.43 -1.44
CA LEU A 407 -0.99 -12.11 -0.40
C LEU A 407 -1.67 -13.39 0.12
N ILE A 408 -2.99 -13.54 0.01
CA ILE A 408 -3.73 -14.72 0.51
C ILE A 408 -3.19 -16.04 -0.08
N PRO A 409 -3.11 -16.26 -1.41
CA PRO A 409 -2.53 -17.48 -1.97
C PRO A 409 -1.04 -17.66 -1.61
N ALA A 410 -0.27 -16.58 -1.46
CA ALA A 410 1.13 -16.68 -1.05
C ALA A 410 1.29 -17.14 0.41
N ALA A 411 0.47 -16.60 1.32
CA ALA A 411 0.41 -17.02 2.71
C ALA A 411 -0.05 -18.48 2.86
N LEU A 412 -1.02 -18.93 2.04
CA LEU A 412 -1.47 -20.32 2.04
C LEU A 412 -0.37 -21.29 1.58
N VAL A 413 0.30 -21.02 0.44
CA VAL A 413 1.38 -21.88 -0.05
C VAL A 413 2.59 -21.88 0.91
N GLY A 414 2.94 -20.71 1.47
CA GLY A 414 4.01 -20.60 2.47
C GLY A 414 3.70 -21.37 3.76
N LEU A 415 2.44 -21.33 4.22
CA LEU A 415 1.97 -22.13 5.34
C LEU A 415 1.99 -23.64 5.04
N PHE A 416 1.59 -24.07 3.84
CA PHE A 416 1.70 -25.49 3.45
C PHE A 416 3.15 -25.98 3.40
N VAL A 417 4.10 -25.16 2.91
CA VAL A 417 5.54 -25.49 2.91
C VAL A 417 6.13 -25.54 4.33
N PHE A 418 5.67 -24.67 5.23
CA PHE A 418 6.04 -24.71 6.65
C PHE A 418 5.46 -25.94 7.37
N LEU A 419 4.19 -26.25 7.15
CA LEU A 419 3.54 -27.46 7.68
C LEU A 419 4.20 -28.74 7.16
N TYR A 420 4.60 -28.78 5.88
CA TYR A 420 5.42 -29.86 5.32
C TYR A 420 6.76 -30.02 6.04
N GLY A 421 7.43 -28.90 6.38
CA GLY A 421 8.63 -28.90 7.22
C GLY A 421 8.40 -29.50 8.61
N LEU A 422 7.29 -29.16 9.27
CA LEU A 422 6.91 -29.74 10.57
C LEU A 422 6.62 -31.24 10.47
N PHE A 423 5.74 -31.65 9.56
CA PHE A 423 5.37 -33.07 9.41
C PHE A 423 6.55 -33.95 8.99
N THR A 424 7.47 -33.45 8.17
CA THR A 424 8.68 -34.20 7.80
C THR A 424 9.68 -34.30 8.95
N MET A 425 9.79 -33.28 9.81
CA MET A 425 10.60 -33.32 11.03
C MET A 425 10.16 -34.45 11.99
N ASP A 426 8.86 -34.55 12.28
CA ASP A 426 8.31 -35.55 13.22
C ASP A 426 8.04 -36.92 12.57
N SER A 427 8.13 -37.03 11.24
CA SER A 427 8.17 -38.33 10.53
C SER A 427 9.39 -39.21 10.87
N SER A 428 10.30 -38.68 11.70
CA SER A 428 11.39 -39.40 12.35
C SER A 428 10.96 -40.20 13.59
N GLN A 429 9.74 -40.00 14.12
CA GLN A 429 9.17 -40.79 15.23
C GLN A 429 7.73 -41.29 15.02
N VAL A 430 6.86 -40.56 14.29
CA VAL A 430 5.39 -40.77 14.39
C VAL A 430 4.77 -41.65 13.29
N SER A 431 5.47 -41.91 12.18
CA SER A 431 4.92 -42.68 11.03
C SER A 431 4.80 -44.21 11.22
N THR A 432 4.73 -44.71 12.46
CA THR A 432 4.51 -46.14 12.78
C THR A 432 3.17 -46.45 13.43
N ALA A 433 2.32 -45.45 13.72
CA ALA A 433 0.97 -45.68 14.24
C ALA A 433 -0.03 -46.17 13.16
N ALA A 434 0.05 -45.66 11.94
CA ALA A 434 -0.90 -45.96 10.85
C ALA A 434 -0.61 -47.28 10.09
N THR A 435 0.56 -47.87 10.29
CA THR A 435 1.00 -49.10 9.60
C THR A 435 1.24 -50.27 10.57
N ALA A 436 0.71 -50.18 11.80
CA ALA A 436 0.91 -51.15 12.89
C ALA A 436 0.06 -52.42 12.78
N VAL A 437 -0.68 -52.63 11.68
CA VAL A 437 -1.62 -53.76 11.52
C VAL A 437 -1.01 -54.96 10.78
N CYS A 438 0.04 -54.75 9.97
CA CYS A 438 0.57 -55.80 9.07
C CYS A 438 2.11 -55.89 9.02
N LYS A 439 2.74 -56.41 10.09
CA LYS A 439 3.83 -57.40 9.96
C LYS A 439 4.22 -58.06 11.29
N TYR A 440 3.99 -59.37 11.36
CA TYR A 440 4.62 -60.26 12.34
C TYR A 440 6.05 -60.60 11.86
N ASN A 441 6.99 -60.82 12.79
CA ASN A 441 8.33 -61.40 12.59
C ASN A 441 9.21 -60.85 11.44
N VAL A 442 9.89 -59.71 11.66
CA VAL A 442 11.25 -59.47 11.13
C VAL A 442 12.11 -58.73 12.19
N GLN A 443 13.26 -59.30 12.53
CA GLN A 443 14.25 -58.71 13.43
C GLN A 443 15.10 -57.64 12.70
N GLN A 444 14.70 -56.36 12.75
CA GLN A 444 15.64 -55.22 12.65
C GLN A 444 14.96 -53.85 12.88
N PRO A 445 15.55 -52.93 13.67
CA PRO A 445 15.07 -51.56 13.80
C PRO A 445 15.52 -50.70 12.61
N SER A 446 14.83 -50.78 11.46
CA SER A 446 15.12 -49.92 10.29
C SER A 446 14.63 -48.48 10.50
N GLY A 447 15.29 -47.75 11.41
CA GLY A 447 15.05 -46.33 11.65
C GLY A 447 15.27 -45.49 10.39
N ARG A 448 14.34 -44.56 10.13
CA ARG A 448 14.46 -43.52 9.11
C ARG A 448 15.50 -42.49 9.59
N ASN A 449 16.58 -42.30 8.81
CA ASN A 449 17.72 -41.46 9.20
C ASN A 449 17.82 -40.22 8.33
N GLY A 450 17.34 -39.08 8.84
CA GLY A 450 17.57 -37.75 8.28
C GLY A 450 18.77 -37.04 8.93
N VAL A 451 19.34 -36.04 8.25
CA VAL A 451 20.54 -35.32 8.69
C VAL A 451 20.42 -34.73 10.10
N GLY A 452 19.26 -34.18 10.47
CA GLY A 452 19.01 -33.66 11.82
C GLY A 452 19.08 -34.74 12.92
N LYS A 453 18.74 -35.99 12.59
CA LYS A 453 18.85 -37.12 13.51
C LYS A 453 20.32 -37.51 13.73
N GLU A 454 21.14 -37.51 12.69
CA GLU A 454 22.59 -37.74 12.82
C GLU A 454 23.25 -36.69 13.74
N ILE A 455 22.81 -35.43 13.69
CA ILE A 455 23.29 -34.36 14.59
C ILE A 455 22.88 -34.61 16.05
N CYS A 456 21.65 -35.05 16.30
CA CYS A 456 21.15 -35.37 17.65
C CYS A 456 21.70 -36.69 18.23
N GLU A 457 22.13 -37.63 17.39
CA GLU A 457 22.74 -38.90 17.82
C GLU A 457 24.28 -38.79 18.01
N ALA A 458 24.91 -37.73 17.51
CA ALA A 458 26.36 -37.52 17.56
C ALA A 458 26.88 -37.03 18.94
N ASN A 459 26.86 -37.93 19.93
CA ASN A 459 27.37 -37.69 21.29
C ASN A 459 28.90 -37.61 21.41
N GLU A 460 29.62 -38.19 20.45
CA GLU A 460 31.09 -38.34 20.45
C GLU A 460 31.82 -37.26 19.64
N THR A 461 31.13 -36.56 18.74
CA THR A 461 31.79 -35.60 17.83
C THR A 461 31.98 -34.24 18.49
N ILE A 462 33.24 -33.91 18.80
CA ILE A 462 33.67 -32.65 19.40
C ILE A 462 33.92 -31.61 18.31
N MET A 463 33.35 -30.41 18.46
CA MET A 463 33.58 -29.27 17.57
C MET A 463 34.76 -28.41 18.03
N CYS A 464 35.49 -27.83 17.08
CA CYS A 464 36.57 -26.89 17.37
C CYS A 464 36.04 -25.58 17.98
N PRO A 465 36.77 -24.92 18.90
CA PRO A 465 36.26 -23.77 19.62
C PRO A 465 36.16 -22.50 18.74
N MET A 466 34.99 -21.84 18.79
CA MET A 466 34.68 -20.60 18.06
C MET A 466 35.39 -19.35 18.61
N CYS A 467 36.14 -19.46 19.72
CA CYS A 467 36.77 -18.33 20.41
C CYS A 467 38.16 -18.70 20.96
N GLU A 468 39.05 -17.70 21.05
CA GLU A 468 40.50 -17.92 21.27
C GLU A 468 40.92 -18.08 22.74
N ARG A 469 40.05 -17.76 23.70
CA ARG A 469 40.37 -17.74 25.14
C ARG A 469 39.20 -18.22 25.98
N ASN A 470 39.48 -19.02 27.02
CA ASN A 470 38.53 -19.48 28.04
C ASN A 470 37.27 -20.22 27.53
N CYS A 471 37.30 -20.77 26.32
CA CYS A 471 36.17 -21.46 25.70
C CYS A 471 36.24 -22.99 25.85
N THR A 472 35.14 -23.59 26.28
CA THR A 472 34.96 -25.05 26.40
C THR A 472 34.68 -25.68 25.04
N LEU A 473 35.21 -26.88 24.81
CA LEU A 473 34.87 -27.71 23.66
C LEU A 473 33.37 -28.08 23.70
N GLN A 474 32.65 -27.87 22.59
CA GLN A 474 31.22 -28.13 22.49
C GLN A 474 30.93 -29.44 21.76
N LYS A 475 29.87 -30.16 22.16
CA LYS A 475 29.41 -31.39 21.49
C LYS A 475 28.35 -31.07 20.45
N LEU A 476 28.37 -31.79 19.32
CA LEU A 476 27.42 -31.56 18.23
C LEU A 476 25.94 -31.75 18.64
N ASN A 477 25.65 -32.68 19.56
CA ASN A 477 24.29 -32.88 20.07
C ASN A 477 23.70 -31.62 20.76
N GLU A 478 24.52 -30.73 21.33
CA GLU A 478 24.03 -29.44 21.88
C GLU A 478 23.37 -28.56 20.80
N SER A 479 23.74 -28.75 19.53
CA SER A 479 23.12 -28.09 18.37
C SER A 479 21.84 -28.78 17.86
N CYS A 480 21.37 -29.88 18.47
CA CYS A 480 20.24 -30.68 17.99
C CYS A 480 18.95 -29.87 17.79
N ILE A 481 18.59 -28.97 18.73
CA ILE A 481 17.40 -28.12 18.62
C ILE A 481 17.53 -27.18 17.40
N TYR A 482 18.68 -26.55 17.23
CA TYR A 482 18.96 -25.70 16.09
C TYR A 482 18.91 -26.50 14.78
N ALA A 483 19.50 -27.70 14.70
CA ALA A 483 19.44 -28.53 13.50
C ALA A 483 18.00 -28.92 13.08
N LYS A 484 17.10 -29.17 14.06
CA LYS A 484 15.66 -29.36 13.79
C LYS A 484 15.02 -28.09 13.21
N VAL A 485 15.30 -26.92 13.80
CA VAL A 485 14.80 -25.63 13.31
C VAL A 485 15.39 -25.26 11.93
N THR A 486 16.66 -25.61 11.64
CA THR A 486 17.23 -25.47 10.29
C THR A 486 16.40 -26.31 9.32
N HIS A 487 16.18 -27.59 9.60
CA HIS A 487 15.44 -28.49 8.69
C HIS A 487 13.99 -28.04 8.41
N LEU A 488 13.34 -27.40 9.38
CA LEU A 488 12.00 -26.83 9.21
C LEU A 488 11.95 -25.78 8.07
N PHE A 489 12.96 -24.91 7.98
CA PHE A 489 13.05 -23.84 6.97
C PHE A 489 13.89 -24.21 5.73
N ASP A 490 14.86 -25.11 5.88
CA ASP A 490 15.83 -25.54 4.87
C ASP A 490 15.40 -26.88 4.21
N ASN A 491 14.17 -26.90 3.71
CA ASN A 491 13.54 -28.09 3.12
C ASN A 491 13.31 -27.91 1.60
N GLY A 492 13.19 -29.01 0.84
CA GLY A 492 13.03 -28.94 -0.63
C GLY A 492 11.79 -28.16 -1.11
N GLY A 493 10.79 -27.97 -0.25
CA GLY A 493 9.62 -27.14 -0.51
C GLY A 493 9.90 -25.64 -0.52
N THR A 494 10.94 -25.14 0.17
CA THR A 494 11.27 -23.69 0.12
C THR A 494 11.96 -23.29 -1.18
N VAL A 495 12.66 -24.22 -1.85
CA VAL A 495 13.17 -24.03 -3.23
C VAL A 495 11.99 -23.89 -4.21
N PHE A 496 10.98 -24.75 -4.11
CA PHE A 496 9.73 -24.61 -4.85
C PHE A 496 9.01 -23.28 -4.52
N PHE A 497 8.97 -22.91 -3.23
CA PHE A 497 8.32 -21.68 -2.78
C PHE A 497 9.00 -20.43 -3.34
N ALA A 498 10.32 -20.39 -3.45
CA ALA A 498 11.05 -19.27 -4.06
C ALA A 498 10.68 -19.07 -5.54
N ILE A 499 10.54 -20.15 -6.31
CA ILE A 499 10.08 -20.10 -7.71
C ILE A 499 8.62 -19.62 -7.77
N PHE A 500 7.74 -20.19 -6.93
CA PHE A 500 6.35 -19.76 -6.83
C PHE A 500 6.23 -18.27 -6.47
N MET A 501 7.05 -17.77 -5.54
CA MET A 501 7.01 -16.37 -5.10
C MET A 501 7.52 -15.38 -6.15
N ALA A 502 8.51 -15.76 -6.97
CA ALA A 502 8.93 -14.96 -8.12
C ALA A 502 7.84 -14.88 -9.21
N ILE A 503 7.17 -16.00 -9.48
CA ILE A 503 6.00 -16.07 -10.37
C ILE A 503 4.87 -15.19 -9.81
N TRP A 504 4.54 -15.35 -8.52
CA TRP A 504 3.52 -14.59 -7.81
C TRP A 504 3.77 -13.08 -7.85
N ALA A 505 5.01 -12.63 -7.60
CA ALA A 505 5.37 -11.22 -7.64
C ALA A 505 5.15 -10.61 -9.04
N THR A 506 5.45 -11.38 -10.10
CA THR A 506 5.19 -10.99 -11.49
C THR A 506 3.69 -10.89 -11.77
N VAL A 507 2.93 -11.92 -11.38
CA VAL A 507 1.47 -12.00 -11.56
C VAL A 507 0.73 -10.90 -10.77
N PHE A 508 1.23 -10.56 -9.58
CA PHE A 508 0.73 -9.44 -8.77
C PHE A 508 0.87 -8.10 -9.50
N LEU A 509 2.05 -7.80 -10.06
CA LEU A 509 2.33 -6.56 -10.76
C LEU A 509 1.52 -6.44 -12.07
N GLU A 510 1.48 -7.49 -12.89
CA GLU A 510 0.75 -7.48 -14.16
C GLU A 510 -0.77 -7.34 -13.95
N PHE A 511 -1.35 -8.07 -12.98
CA PHE A 511 -2.75 -7.85 -12.64
C PHE A 511 -2.99 -6.52 -11.92
N TRP A 512 -2.00 -5.94 -11.21
CA TRP A 512 -2.13 -4.58 -10.68
C TRP A 512 -2.20 -3.54 -11.80
N LYS A 513 -1.33 -3.59 -12.83
CA LYS A 513 -1.45 -2.70 -14.01
C LYS A 513 -2.86 -2.74 -14.60
N ARG A 514 -3.38 -3.96 -14.78
CA ARG A 514 -4.70 -4.24 -15.37
C ARG A 514 -5.85 -3.81 -14.47
N ARG A 515 -5.69 -3.89 -13.14
CA ARG A 515 -6.67 -3.37 -12.17
C ARG A 515 -6.64 -1.84 -12.10
N ARG A 516 -5.45 -1.24 -12.10
CA ARG A 516 -5.22 0.21 -12.20
C ARG A 516 -5.89 0.76 -13.45
N ALA A 517 -5.63 0.23 -14.64
CA ALA A 517 -6.23 0.72 -15.88
C ALA A 517 -7.77 0.79 -15.84
N VAL A 518 -8.43 -0.17 -15.18
CA VAL A 518 -9.88 -0.15 -14.95
C VAL A 518 -10.28 0.98 -13.99
N LEU A 519 -9.55 1.18 -12.88
CA LEU A 519 -9.81 2.28 -11.94
C LEU A 519 -9.54 3.66 -12.56
N THR A 520 -8.44 3.83 -13.31
CA THR A 520 -8.11 5.08 -14.02
C THR A 520 -9.19 5.46 -15.03
N TYR A 521 -9.85 4.48 -15.66
CA TYR A 521 -11.04 4.70 -16.49
C TYR A 521 -12.30 5.01 -15.67
N ASP A 522 -12.68 4.10 -14.76
CA ASP A 522 -13.90 4.20 -13.95
C ASP A 522 -13.88 5.46 -13.04
N TRP A 523 -12.73 6.14 -12.89
CA TRP A 523 -12.57 7.38 -12.14
C TRP A 523 -12.25 8.64 -12.99
N ASP A 524 -12.38 8.58 -14.32
CA ASP A 524 -12.21 9.72 -15.27
C ASP A 524 -10.79 10.32 -15.36
N LEU A 525 -9.75 9.54 -15.03
CA LEU A 525 -8.36 9.99 -14.91
C LEU A 525 -7.52 9.81 -16.20
N ILE A 526 -8.07 9.18 -17.24
CA ILE A 526 -7.34 8.92 -18.49
C ILE A 526 -7.02 10.21 -19.24
N ASP A 527 -5.78 10.28 -19.75
CA ASP A 527 -5.17 11.39 -20.47
C ASP A 527 -4.91 12.66 -19.58
N TRP A 528 -5.05 12.57 -18.24
CA TRP A 528 -4.92 13.72 -17.32
C TRP A 528 -3.49 14.26 -17.12
N GLU A 529 -2.49 13.39 -16.92
CA GLU A 529 -1.12 13.82 -16.58
C GLU A 529 -0.42 14.57 -17.72
N ASP A 530 -0.62 14.14 -18.97
CA ASP A 530 -0.04 14.79 -20.16
C ASP A 530 -0.73 16.13 -20.52
N GLU A 531 -2.00 16.35 -20.11
CA GLU A 531 -2.79 17.53 -20.48
C GLU A 531 -2.86 18.62 -19.38
N GLU A 532 -2.76 18.26 -18.09
CA GLU A 532 -3.20 19.14 -16.99
C GLU A 532 -2.24 19.30 -15.77
N GLU A 533 -1.06 18.66 -15.68
CA GLU A 533 -0.23 18.82 -14.46
C GLU A 533 0.34 20.25 -14.29
N GLU A 534 0.10 20.85 -13.12
CA GLU A 534 0.47 22.23 -12.80
C GLU A 534 1.94 22.36 -12.35
N LEU A 535 2.58 23.49 -12.71
CA LEU A 535 3.95 23.82 -12.32
C LEU A 535 4.04 24.20 -10.83
N ARG A 536 5.14 23.83 -10.14
CA ARG A 536 5.38 24.29 -8.77
C ARG A 536 5.59 25.82 -8.76
N PRO A 537 4.92 26.60 -7.89
CA PRO A 537 5.15 28.06 -7.80
C PRO A 537 6.60 28.46 -7.48
N GLN A 538 7.36 27.57 -6.85
CA GLN A 538 8.81 27.75 -6.62
C GLN A 538 9.61 27.71 -7.93
N PHE A 539 9.26 26.79 -8.83
CA PHE A 539 9.88 26.63 -10.14
C PHE A 539 9.54 27.81 -11.05
N GLU A 540 8.25 28.18 -11.13
CA GLU A 540 7.79 29.38 -11.84
C GLU A 540 8.55 30.63 -11.36
N ALA A 541 8.61 30.87 -10.05
CA ALA A 541 9.28 32.05 -9.51
C ALA A 541 10.76 32.15 -9.92
N LYS A 542 11.50 31.03 -9.95
CA LYS A 542 12.93 30.98 -10.28
C LYS A 542 13.22 31.10 -11.78
N TYR A 543 12.47 30.37 -12.62
CA TYR A 543 12.72 30.32 -14.07
C TYR A 543 11.80 31.27 -14.88
N SER A 544 11.08 32.20 -14.23
CA SER A 544 10.21 33.25 -14.83
C SER A 544 10.86 34.24 -15.80
N GLN A 545 12.18 34.13 -16.04
CA GLN A 545 12.93 34.89 -17.04
C GLN A 545 13.41 34.04 -18.22
N VAL A 546 13.25 32.70 -18.16
CA VAL A 546 13.75 31.73 -19.14
C VAL A 546 12.55 30.94 -19.67
N GLU A 547 11.78 31.57 -20.54
CA GLU A 547 10.59 30.97 -21.16
C GLU A 547 10.95 30.25 -22.48
N ARG A 548 10.35 29.08 -22.71
CA ARG A 548 10.40 28.33 -23.97
C ARG A 548 8.98 28.06 -24.45
N VAL A 549 8.71 28.21 -25.73
CA VAL A 549 7.41 27.80 -26.30
C VAL A 549 7.31 26.27 -26.30
N ASN A 550 6.26 25.74 -25.66
CA ASN A 550 5.96 24.31 -25.67
C ASN A 550 5.40 23.90 -27.05
N PRO A 551 5.98 22.90 -27.74
CA PRO A 551 5.56 22.50 -29.08
C PRO A 551 4.16 21.84 -29.14
N ILE A 552 3.61 21.41 -28.00
CA ILE A 552 2.27 20.80 -27.90
C ILE A 552 1.21 21.87 -27.61
N THR A 553 1.46 22.73 -26.63
CA THR A 553 0.45 23.70 -26.14
C THR A 553 0.50 25.06 -26.84
N GLY A 554 1.58 25.36 -27.58
CA GLY A 554 1.84 26.65 -28.22
C GLY A 554 2.09 27.81 -27.25
N LYS A 555 2.19 27.54 -25.94
CA LYS A 555 2.32 28.57 -24.88
C LYS A 555 3.78 28.72 -24.46
N PRO A 556 4.21 29.92 -24.02
CA PRO A 556 5.47 30.08 -23.30
C PRO A 556 5.37 29.41 -21.93
N GLU A 557 6.34 28.56 -21.60
CA GLU A 557 6.48 27.88 -20.31
C GLU A 557 7.91 28.07 -19.77
N PRO A 558 8.11 28.26 -18.45
CA PRO A 558 9.44 28.41 -17.88
C PRO A 558 10.25 27.10 -18.03
N PHE A 559 11.54 27.22 -18.36
CA PHE A 559 12.41 26.11 -18.69
C PHE A 559 13.73 26.13 -17.88
N GLN A 560 14.12 24.98 -17.34
CA GLN A 560 15.37 24.78 -16.62
C GLN A 560 16.49 24.36 -17.59
N PRO A 561 17.60 25.11 -17.69
CA PRO A 561 18.73 24.73 -18.54
C PRO A 561 19.37 23.39 -18.11
N PHE A 562 19.67 22.53 -19.09
CA PHE A 562 20.29 21.21 -18.85
C PHE A 562 21.56 21.21 -17.96
N PRO A 563 22.54 22.14 -18.08
CA PRO A 563 23.72 22.13 -17.21
C PRO A 563 23.39 22.49 -15.74
N ASP A 564 22.40 23.35 -15.50
CA ASP A 564 21.90 23.66 -14.15
C ASP A 564 21.16 22.45 -13.55
N LYS A 565 20.37 21.73 -14.37
CA LYS A 565 19.71 20.47 -13.94
C LYS A 565 20.73 19.38 -13.62
N LEU A 566 21.72 19.16 -14.50
CA LEU A 566 22.72 18.09 -14.35
C LEU A 566 23.63 18.32 -13.14
N SER A 567 24.14 19.53 -12.94
CA SER A 567 25.00 19.85 -11.79
C SER A 567 24.27 19.66 -10.45
N ARG A 568 23.02 20.09 -10.34
CA ARG A 568 22.17 19.86 -9.15
C ARG A 568 21.89 18.39 -8.92
N LEU A 569 21.58 17.63 -9.98
CA LEU A 569 21.35 16.19 -9.90
C LEU A 569 22.61 15.45 -9.42
N MET A 570 23.80 15.83 -9.90
CA MET A 570 25.06 15.22 -9.45
C MET A 570 25.36 15.50 -7.97
N VAL A 571 25.05 16.71 -7.46
CA VAL A 571 25.15 17.03 -6.03
C VAL A 571 24.16 16.21 -5.19
N SER A 572 22.92 16.06 -5.66
CA SER A 572 21.91 15.21 -5.01
C SER A 572 22.35 13.75 -4.95
N VAL A 573 22.78 13.18 -6.09
CA VAL A 573 23.24 11.79 -6.19
C VAL A 573 24.47 11.52 -5.31
N SER A 574 25.45 12.43 -5.25
CA SER A 574 26.60 12.27 -4.34
C SER A 574 26.19 12.32 -2.86
N GLY A 575 25.19 13.13 -2.49
CA GLY A 575 24.59 13.13 -1.15
C GLY A 575 23.94 11.80 -0.77
N ILE A 576 23.26 11.13 -1.71
CA ILE A 576 22.69 9.79 -1.50
C ILE A 576 23.82 8.77 -1.25
N PHE A 577 24.86 8.75 -2.09
CA PHE A 577 25.98 7.82 -1.94
C PHE A 577 26.77 8.04 -0.65
N PHE A 578 26.94 9.29 -0.21
CA PHE A 578 27.53 9.60 1.10
C PHE A 578 26.72 8.98 2.26
N MET A 579 25.40 9.17 2.28
CA MET A 579 24.53 8.62 3.32
C MET A 579 24.45 7.09 3.29
N ILE A 580 24.49 6.47 2.11
CA ILE A 580 24.63 5.01 1.95
C ILE A 580 25.97 4.51 2.51
N SER A 581 27.06 5.24 2.28
CA SER A 581 28.39 4.87 2.79
C SER A 581 28.46 4.96 4.33
N LEU A 582 27.77 5.94 4.92
CA LEU A 582 27.60 6.08 6.37
C LEU A 582 26.83 4.88 6.96
N VAL A 583 25.74 4.44 6.32
CA VAL A 583 24.99 3.23 6.72
C VAL A 583 25.86 1.99 6.68
N LEU A 584 26.61 1.75 5.60
CA LEU A 584 27.52 0.60 5.50
C LEU A 584 28.62 0.63 6.57
N THR A 585 29.13 1.82 6.90
CA THR A 585 30.09 2.04 8.00
C THR A 585 29.46 1.72 9.36
N ALA A 586 28.19 2.09 9.58
CA ALA A 586 27.48 1.78 10.81
C ALA A 586 27.21 0.27 10.98
N VAL A 587 26.84 -0.44 9.91
CA VAL A 587 26.71 -1.92 9.93
C VAL A 587 28.06 -2.58 10.21
N PHE A 588 29.15 -2.12 9.60
CA PHE A 588 30.49 -2.60 9.93
C PHE A 588 30.85 -2.36 11.40
N ALA A 589 30.46 -1.22 11.98
CA ALA A 589 30.63 -0.96 13.42
C ALA A 589 29.79 -1.90 14.31
N VAL A 590 28.57 -2.28 13.90
CA VAL A 590 27.75 -3.30 14.58
C VAL A 590 28.40 -4.69 14.51
N VAL A 591 29.00 -5.05 13.37
CA VAL A 591 29.76 -6.30 13.22
C VAL A 591 30.98 -6.29 14.15
N VAL A 592 31.77 -5.22 14.17
CA VAL A 592 32.90 -5.07 15.11
C VAL A 592 32.41 -5.15 16.56
N TYR A 593 31.29 -4.51 16.91
CA TYR A 593 30.68 -4.63 18.24
C TYR A 593 30.33 -6.08 18.60
N ARG A 594 29.75 -6.87 17.66
CA ARG A 594 29.50 -8.31 17.89
C ARG A 594 30.79 -9.04 18.24
N LEU A 595 31.86 -8.86 17.46
CA LEU A 595 33.17 -9.50 17.71
C LEU A 595 33.73 -9.16 19.10
N VAL A 596 33.62 -7.89 19.55
CA VAL A 596 34.02 -7.47 20.90
C VAL A 596 33.13 -8.14 21.96
N ALA A 597 31.82 -8.12 21.78
CA ALA A 597 30.86 -8.64 22.73
C ALA A 597 30.95 -10.17 22.89
N MET A 598 31.30 -10.93 21.85
CA MET A 598 31.54 -12.38 21.94
C MET A 598 32.66 -12.71 22.96
N GLU A 599 33.83 -12.07 22.85
CA GLU A 599 34.96 -12.31 23.77
C GLU A 599 34.59 -11.91 25.21
N GLN A 600 33.96 -10.74 25.38
CA GLN A 600 33.61 -10.22 26.71
C GLN A 600 32.50 -11.01 27.40
N PHE A 601 31.47 -11.47 26.67
CA PHE A 601 30.40 -12.28 27.25
C PHE A 601 30.83 -13.74 27.51
N ALA A 602 31.71 -14.33 26.68
CA ALA A 602 32.31 -15.63 26.95
C ALA A 602 33.19 -15.62 28.22
N SER A 603 33.91 -14.53 28.47
CA SER A 603 34.73 -14.35 29.68
C SER A 603 33.98 -13.74 30.88
N PHE A 604 32.65 -13.56 30.81
CA PHE A 604 31.88 -12.85 31.84
C PHE A 604 31.71 -13.66 33.13
N LYS A 605 31.70 -12.99 34.29
CA LYS A 605 31.63 -13.65 35.61
C LYS A 605 30.25 -14.21 35.95
N TRP A 606 29.16 -13.66 35.40
CA TRP A 606 27.81 -14.08 35.74
C TRP A 606 27.39 -15.31 34.92
N TYR A 607 27.08 -16.41 35.61
CA TYR A 607 26.85 -17.74 35.01
C TYR A 607 25.80 -17.75 33.90
N PHE A 608 24.71 -16.97 34.03
CA PHE A 608 23.64 -16.93 33.02
C PHE A 608 24.15 -16.36 31.68
N ILE A 609 24.81 -15.19 31.69
CA ILE A 609 25.42 -14.62 30.48
C ILE A 609 26.52 -15.55 29.93
N LYS A 610 27.36 -16.12 30.80
CA LYS A 610 28.42 -17.04 30.35
C LYS A 610 27.86 -18.30 29.68
N LYS A 611 26.72 -18.82 30.14
CA LYS A 611 26.05 -20.00 29.55
C LYS A 611 25.33 -19.67 28.24
N TYR A 612 24.73 -18.49 28.12
CA TYR A 612 23.94 -18.08 26.96
C TYR A 612 24.61 -16.95 26.15
N TRP A 613 25.94 -16.92 26.10
CA TRP A 613 26.72 -15.79 25.57
C TRP A 613 26.39 -15.47 24.10
N GLN A 614 26.16 -16.49 23.26
CA GLN A 614 25.76 -16.33 21.86
C GLN A 614 24.42 -15.58 21.72
N PHE A 615 23.43 -15.96 22.54
CA PHE A 615 22.12 -15.31 22.56
C PHE A 615 22.22 -13.88 23.09
N ALA A 616 23.06 -13.64 24.12
CA ALA A 616 23.33 -12.31 24.64
C ALA A 616 23.96 -11.38 23.57
N THR A 617 25.03 -11.82 22.90
CA THR A 617 25.68 -11.05 21.80
C THR A 617 24.72 -10.77 20.66
N SER A 618 23.97 -11.80 20.20
CA SER A 618 23.04 -11.62 19.07
C SER A 618 21.89 -10.68 19.44
N GLY A 619 21.33 -10.81 20.65
CA GLY A 619 20.27 -9.94 21.15
C GLY A 619 20.71 -8.48 21.28
N THR A 620 21.84 -8.20 21.93
CA THR A 620 22.34 -6.81 22.05
C THR A 620 22.73 -6.23 20.71
N GLY A 621 23.34 -7.02 19.82
CA GLY A 621 23.67 -6.62 18.45
C GLY A 621 22.45 -6.21 17.64
N VAL A 622 21.36 -6.98 17.68
CA VAL A 622 20.10 -6.64 16.99
C VAL A 622 19.46 -5.38 17.57
N CYS A 623 19.43 -5.22 18.91
CA CYS A 623 18.90 -4.01 19.54
C CYS A 623 19.70 -2.75 19.18
N ILE A 624 21.03 -2.81 19.18
CA ILE A 624 21.90 -1.68 18.78
C ILE A 624 21.71 -1.35 17.30
N ASN A 625 21.65 -2.36 16.43
CA ASN A 625 21.38 -2.19 15.00
C ASN A 625 20.02 -1.49 14.76
N PHE A 626 18.97 -1.90 15.46
CA PHE A 626 17.65 -1.26 15.38
C PHE A 626 17.68 0.21 15.82
N MET A 627 18.33 0.52 16.95
CA MET A 627 18.47 1.91 17.43
C MET A 627 19.25 2.80 16.45
N ILE A 628 20.29 2.27 15.80
CA ILE A 628 21.03 2.95 14.75
C ILE A 628 20.13 3.20 13.53
N ILE A 629 19.45 2.16 13.02
CA ILE A 629 18.54 2.27 11.86
C ILE A 629 17.49 3.36 12.09
N MET A 630 16.81 3.33 13.24
CA MET A 630 15.78 4.32 13.60
C MET A 630 16.35 5.75 13.72
N SER A 631 17.56 5.91 14.24
CA SER A 631 18.19 7.23 14.40
C SER A 631 18.61 7.81 13.04
N LEU A 632 19.23 7.00 12.18
CA LEU A 632 19.68 7.42 10.85
C LEU A 632 18.51 7.74 9.92
N ASN A 633 17.37 7.06 10.07
CA ASN A 633 16.14 7.35 9.32
C ASN A 633 15.64 8.79 9.53
N VAL A 634 15.58 9.27 10.77
CA VAL A 634 15.12 10.63 11.10
C VAL A 634 16.06 11.71 10.54
N VAL A 635 17.38 11.44 10.55
CA VAL A 635 18.37 12.35 9.95
C VAL A 635 18.23 12.35 8.43
N TYR A 636 18.13 11.19 7.79
CA TYR A 636 18.05 11.09 6.34
C TYR A 636 16.80 11.73 5.77
N GLU A 637 15.64 11.63 6.43
CA GLU A 637 14.39 12.29 6.03
C GLU A 637 14.60 13.79 5.75
N LYS A 638 15.31 14.49 6.65
CA LYS A 638 15.58 15.93 6.50
C LYS A 638 16.63 16.23 5.42
N VAL A 639 17.61 15.35 5.25
CA VAL A 639 18.62 15.43 4.17
C VAL A 639 17.94 15.21 2.80
N ALA A 640 17.10 14.19 2.65
CA ALA A 640 16.38 13.89 1.41
C ALA A 640 15.42 15.00 1.00
N TYR A 641 14.74 15.62 1.97
CA TYR A 641 13.92 16.81 1.74
C TYR A 641 14.77 17.94 1.16
N LEU A 642 15.88 18.29 1.84
CA LEU A 642 16.79 19.36 1.41
C LEU A 642 17.40 19.09 0.02
N LEU A 643 17.85 17.86 -0.24
CA LEU A 643 18.41 17.48 -1.54
C LEU A 643 17.37 17.56 -2.69
N THR A 644 16.10 17.27 -2.42
CA THR A 644 15.05 17.32 -3.46
C THR A 644 14.57 18.75 -3.73
N ASP A 645 14.48 19.61 -2.70
CA ASP A 645 14.24 21.05 -2.93
C ASP A 645 15.44 21.71 -3.65
N LEU A 646 16.68 21.26 -3.42
CA LEU A 646 17.86 21.73 -4.17
C LEU A 646 17.83 21.38 -5.67
N GLU A 647 17.18 20.29 -6.08
CA GLU A 647 17.02 19.91 -7.50
C GLU A 647 16.12 20.88 -8.29
N HIS A 648 15.16 21.53 -7.63
CA HIS A 648 14.11 22.36 -8.24
C HIS A 648 13.32 21.63 -9.37
N PRO A 649 12.59 20.55 -9.06
CA PRO A 649 11.70 19.86 -10.00
C PRO A 649 10.55 20.76 -10.53
N ARG A 650 10.03 20.42 -11.72
CA ARG A 650 9.04 21.19 -12.47
C ARG A 650 7.64 21.14 -11.84
N THR A 651 7.20 19.94 -11.47
CA THR A 651 5.84 19.66 -10.96
C THR A 651 5.89 19.00 -9.57
N GLU A 652 4.74 18.91 -8.89
CA GLU A 652 4.66 18.20 -7.61
C GLU A 652 4.92 16.70 -7.79
N SER A 653 4.46 16.07 -8.88
CA SER A 653 4.74 14.65 -9.14
C SER A 653 6.21 14.39 -9.48
N GLU A 654 6.91 15.29 -10.17
CA GLU A 654 8.38 15.18 -10.31
C GLU A 654 9.07 15.24 -8.92
N TRP A 655 8.63 16.14 -8.04
CA TRP A 655 9.20 16.27 -6.68
C TRP A 655 8.95 15.03 -5.83
N GLU A 656 7.70 14.56 -5.77
CA GLU A 656 7.34 13.36 -5.01
C GLU A 656 8.07 12.12 -5.53
N ASN A 657 8.13 11.91 -6.85
CA ASN A 657 8.87 10.77 -7.43
C ASN A 657 10.38 10.84 -7.13
N SER A 658 10.98 12.04 -7.17
CA SER A 658 12.40 12.22 -6.89
C SER A 658 12.74 12.08 -5.39
N PHE A 659 11.85 12.53 -4.50
CA PHE A 659 11.95 12.29 -3.06
C PHE A 659 11.73 10.80 -2.71
N ALA A 660 10.75 10.17 -3.35
CA ALA A 660 10.40 8.77 -3.12
C ALA A 660 11.55 7.82 -3.47
N LEU A 661 12.20 8.03 -4.61
CA LEU A 661 13.36 7.22 -5.00
C LEU A 661 14.53 7.37 -4.01
N LYS A 662 14.80 8.57 -3.50
CA LYS A 662 15.84 8.82 -2.48
C LYS A 662 15.54 8.08 -1.18
N MET A 663 14.34 8.29 -0.64
CA MET A 663 13.88 7.65 0.60
C MET A 663 13.88 6.13 0.48
N PHE A 664 13.41 5.58 -0.65
CA PHE A 664 13.49 4.15 -0.92
C PHE A 664 14.93 3.64 -0.95
N LEU A 665 15.82 4.23 -1.75
CA LEU A 665 17.21 3.75 -1.88
C LEU A 665 17.95 3.74 -0.54
N PHE A 666 17.80 4.78 0.26
CA PHE A 666 18.42 4.83 1.59
C PHE A 666 17.81 3.81 2.55
N GLN A 667 16.48 3.77 2.69
CA GLN A 667 15.79 2.85 3.60
C GLN A 667 16.05 1.39 3.21
N PHE A 668 16.07 1.09 1.91
CA PHE A 668 16.38 -0.22 1.39
C PHE A 668 17.76 -0.70 1.85
N VAL A 669 18.80 0.15 1.77
CA VAL A 669 20.14 -0.20 2.25
C VAL A 669 20.18 -0.23 3.78
N ASN A 670 19.64 0.77 4.48
CA ASN A 670 19.65 0.83 5.95
C ASN A 670 18.99 -0.41 6.59
N LEU A 671 17.89 -0.87 6.01
CA LEU A 671 17.14 -2.02 6.50
C LEU A 671 17.77 -3.37 6.10
N ASN A 672 18.15 -3.55 4.83
CA ASN A 672 18.58 -4.86 4.31
C ASN A 672 20.10 -5.10 4.38
N SER A 673 20.95 -4.08 4.52
CA SER A 673 22.41 -4.26 4.56
C SER A 673 22.87 -5.21 5.68
N SER A 674 22.31 -5.07 6.88
CA SER A 674 22.59 -5.97 8.00
C SER A 674 22.12 -7.41 7.74
N ILE A 675 21.12 -7.62 6.88
CA ILE A 675 20.56 -8.92 6.50
C ILE A 675 21.42 -9.56 5.39
N PHE A 676 21.81 -8.77 4.37
CA PHE A 676 22.76 -9.19 3.33
C PHE A 676 24.12 -9.60 3.92
N TYR A 677 24.58 -8.94 4.99
CA TYR A 677 25.79 -9.35 5.71
C TYR A 677 25.67 -10.79 6.27
N ILE A 678 24.58 -11.09 7.00
CA ILE A 678 24.35 -12.43 7.57
C ILE A 678 24.10 -13.48 6.49
N ALA A 679 23.42 -13.12 5.39
CA ALA A 679 23.16 -14.04 4.29
C ALA A 679 24.43 -14.50 3.54
N PHE A 680 25.35 -13.57 3.25
CA PHE A 680 26.41 -13.79 2.24
C PHE A 680 27.86 -13.63 2.73
N PHE A 681 28.10 -12.92 3.84
CA PHE A 681 29.46 -12.60 4.31
C PHE A 681 29.82 -13.31 5.63
N LEU A 682 28.85 -13.53 6.51
CA LEU A 682 29.03 -14.23 7.78
C LEU A 682 29.59 -15.64 7.58
N GLY A 683 30.57 -16.05 8.40
CA GLY A 683 31.22 -17.35 8.36
C GLY A 683 32.05 -17.70 7.12
N ARG A 684 31.87 -17.00 5.98
CA ARG A 684 32.49 -17.39 4.70
C ARG A 684 33.99 -17.11 4.63
N PHE A 685 34.46 -16.10 5.36
CA PHE A 685 35.84 -15.60 5.31
C PHE A 685 36.67 -15.87 6.57
N ALA A 686 36.19 -16.72 7.51
CA ALA A 686 36.84 -16.94 8.81
C ALA A 686 38.25 -17.57 8.73
N GLY A 687 38.53 -18.39 7.71
CA GLY A 687 39.80 -19.11 7.56
C GLY A 687 39.70 -20.57 7.99
N ARG A 688 40.73 -21.10 8.66
CA ARG A 688 40.73 -22.46 9.24
C ARG A 688 41.30 -22.47 10.67
N PRO A 689 41.03 -23.49 11.50
CA PRO A 689 41.78 -23.71 12.74
C PRO A 689 43.29 -23.66 12.53
N GLY A 690 44.01 -23.08 13.49
CA GLY A 690 45.44 -22.75 13.39
C GLY A 690 45.78 -21.54 12.49
N LYS A 691 44.91 -21.16 11.53
CA LYS A 691 45.12 -20.01 10.62
C LYS A 691 43.80 -19.29 10.29
N TYR A 692 43.26 -18.61 11.29
CA TYR A 692 42.08 -17.74 11.15
C TYR A 692 42.45 -16.38 10.55
N ASN A 693 41.55 -15.80 9.77
CA ASN A 693 41.65 -14.43 9.28
C ASN A 693 41.26 -13.46 10.40
N LYS A 694 42.19 -12.60 10.82
CA LYS A 694 41.98 -11.62 11.90
C LYS A 694 41.79 -10.21 11.35
N LEU A 695 40.63 -9.62 11.63
CA LEU A 695 40.35 -8.21 11.36
C LEU A 695 41.29 -7.32 12.21
N PHE A 696 41.99 -6.41 11.53
CA PHE A 696 43.07 -5.58 12.11
C PHE A 696 44.13 -6.39 12.89
N ASN A 697 44.42 -7.62 12.47
CA ASN A 697 45.31 -8.59 13.13
C ASN A 697 44.93 -8.95 14.59
N ARG A 698 43.79 -8.48 15.11
CA ARG A 698 43.40 -8.58 16.52
C ARG A 698 42.13 -9.41 16.74
N TRP A 699 41.09 -9.23 15.93
CA TRP A 699 39.78 -9.84 16.16
C TRP A 699 39.51 -10.95 15.13
N ARG A 700 39.24 -12.19 15.57
CA ARG A 700 38.80 -13.29 14.67
C ARG A 700 37.45 -12.94 14.05
N LEU A 701 37.27 -13.23 12.76
CA LEU A 701 36.00 -13.04 12.06
C LEU A 701 34.93 -14.04 12.55
N GLU A 702 33.66 -13.64 12.53
CA GLU A 702 32.55 -14.43 13.08
C GLU A 702 32.23 -15.67 12.20
N GLU A 703 32.11 -16.82 12.85
CA GLU A 703 31.73 -18.10 12.26
C GLU A 703 30.24 -18.41 12.49
N CYS A 704 29.59 -19.06 11.52
CA CYS A 704 28.19 -19.48 11.69
C CYS A 704 28.07 -20.65 12.68
N HIS A 705 26.92 -20.74 13.33
CA HIS A 705 26.57 -21.89 14.18
C HIS A 705 26.72 -23.23 13.41
N PRO A 706 27.11 -24.36 14.06
CA PRO A 706 27.33 -25.64 13.37
C PRO A 706 26.16 -26.17 12.53
N SER A 707 24.92 -25.74 12.82
CA SER A 707 23.70 -26.06 12.07
C SER A 707 23.43 -25.15 10.84
N GLY A 708 24.35 -24.24 10.50
CA GLY A 708 24.28 -23.33 9.35
C GLY A 708 23.75 -21.92 9.65
N CYS A 709 24.16 -20.95 8.84
CA CYS A 709 23.86 -19.51 9.00
C CYS A 709 22.38 -19.14 8.74
N LEU A 710 21.58 -20.05 8.17
CA LEU A 710 20.20 -19.76 7.74
C LEU A 710 19.28 -19.42 8.91
N ILE A 711 19.53 -19.95 10.11
CA ILE A 711 18.77 -19.58 11.32
C ILE A 711 19.05 -18.14 11.72
N ASP A 712 20.30 -17.69 11.69
CA ASP A 712 20.65 -16.32 12.06
C ASP A 712 19.96 -15.31 11.13
N LEU A 713 19.92 -15.64 9.83
CA LEU A 713 19.17 -14.89 8.81
C LEU A 713 17.66 -14.89 9.06
N CYS A 714 17.06 -16.06 9.34
CA CYS A 714 15.63 -16.21 9.61
C CYS A 714 15.21 -15.48 10.90
N LEU A 715 16.02 -15.57 11.96
CA LEU A 715 15.77 -14.92 13.24
C LEU A 715 15.93 -13.41 13.11
N GLN A 716 16.99 -12.92 12.45
CA GLN A 716 17.18 -11.49 12.20
C GLN A 716 16.01 -10.90 11.41
N MET A 717 15.60 -11.53 10.30
CA MET A 717 14.48 -11.02 9.50
C MET A 717 13.15 -11.13 10.26
N GLY A 718 12.89 -12.23 10.97
CA GLY A 718 11.68 -12.38 11.79
C GLY A 718 11.59 -11.32 12.89
N VAL A 719 12.68 -11.07 13.60
CA VAL A 719 12.76 -10.04 14.64
C VAL A 719 12.65 -8.63 14.06
N ILE A 720 13.34 -8.31 12.96
CA ILE A 720 13.22 -6.99 12.29
C ILE A 720 11.78 -6.77 11.81
N MET A 721 11.19 -7.74 11.10
CA MET A 721 9.85 -7.59 10.54
C MET A 721 8.78 -7.47 11.64
N VAL A 722 8.89 -8.24 12.73
CA VAL A 722 7.92 -8.14 13.85
C VAL A 722 8.14 -6.89 14.70
N LEU A 723 9.38 -6.57 15.10
CA LEU A 723 9.65 -5.38 15.93
C LEU A 723 9.42 -4.06 15.18
N LYS A 724 9.89 -3.94 13.93
CA LYS A 724 9.64 -2.73 13.11
C LYS A 724 8.15 -2.50 12.96
N GLN A 725 7.37 -3.54 12.65
CA GLN A 725 5.95 -3.38 12.40
C GLN A 725 5.19 -3.03 13.69
N MET A 726 5.42 -3.75 14.80
CA MET A 726 4.80 -3.36 16.07
C MET A 726 5.18 -1.95 16.51
N TRP A 727 6.42 -1.52 16.26
CA TRP A 727 6.88 -0.16 16.56
C TRP A 727 6.23 0.90 15.68
N ASN A 728 6.12 0.64 14.37
CA ASN A 728 5.53 1.57 13.41
C ASN A 728 4.03 1.72 13.69
N ASN A 729 3.27 0.63 13.74
CA ASN A 729 1.84 0.65 14.06
C ASN A 729 1.58 1.30 15.45
N PHE A 730 2.49 1.12 16.43
CA PHE A 730 2.41 1.79 17.73
C PHE A 730 2.66 3.30 17.64
N MET A 731 3.68 3.76 16.92
CA MET A 731 3.97 5.19 16.79
C MET A 731 2.93 5.90 15.93
N GLU A 732 2.55 5.30 14.79
CA GLU A 732 1.58 5.80 13.83
C GLU A 732 0.17 5.98 14.45
N LEU A 733 -0.29 5.04 15.28
CA LEU A 733 -1.53 5.17 16.03
C LEU A 733 -1.37 6.00 17.32
N GLY A 734 -0.29 5.75 18.07
CA GLY A 734 -0.08 6.25 19.43
C GLY A 734 0.31 7.72 19.48
N TYR A 735 1.19 8.19 18.60
CA TYR A 735 1.63 9.59 18.54
C TYR A 735 0.45 10.56 18.31
N PRO A 736 -0.38 10.43 17.26
CA PRO A 736 -1.48 11.37 17.05
C PRO A 736 -2.59 11.19 18.10
N LEU A 737 -2.84 9.99 18.63
CA LEU A 737 -3.78 9.80 19.74
C LEU A 737 -3.34 10.56 21.00
N LEU A 738 -2.07 10.40 21.40
CA LEU A 738 -1.48 11.05 22.58
C LEU A 738 -1.41 12.56 22.41
N GLN A 739 -0.99 13.05 21.23
CA GLN A 739 -0.90 14.47 20.92
C GLN A 739 -2.29 15.13 20.87
N ASN A 740 -3.27 14.52 20.21
CA ASN A 740 -4.65 15.00 20.19
C ASN A 740 -5.28 14.95 21.61
N TRP A 741 -4.92 13.96 22.43
CA TRP A 741 -5.36 13.86 23.84
C TRP A 741 -4.71 14.93 24.74
N TRP A 742 -3.43 15.24 24.54
CA TRP A 742 -2.75 16.33 25.23
C TRP A 742 -3.34 17.67 24.80
N SER A 743 -3.57 17.91 23.50
CA SER A 743 -4.26 19.11 23.01
C SER A 743 -5.61 19.30 23.72
N ARG A 744 -6.49 18.27 23.71
CA ARG A 744 -7.77 18.27 24.44
C ARG A 744 -7.62 18.53 25.95
N ARG A 745 -6.57 18.01 26.60
CA ARG A 745 -6.25 18.30 28.02
C ARG A 745 -5.79 19.75 28.25
N LYS A 746 -4.96 20.29 27.35
CA LYS A 746 -4.46 21.68 27.43
C LYS A 746 -5.61 22.68 27.30
N MET A 747 -6.53 22.45 26.36
CA MET A 747 -7.75 23.25 26.22
C MET A 747 -8.62 23.19 27.49
N LYS A 748 -8.85 21.99 28.06
CA LYS A 748 -9.60 21.84 29.31
C LYS A 748 -8.95 22.51 30.53
N ARG A 749 -7.62 22.68 30.56
CA ARG A 749 -6.93 23.40 31.64
C ARG A 749 -6.88 24.92 31.41
N GLY A 750 -6.79 25.38 30.15
CA GLY A 750 -6.85 26.80 29.82
C GLY A 750 -8.25 27.41 29.90
N GLY A 751 -9.29 26.60 29.72
CA GLY A 751 -10.69 27.02 29.75
C GLY A 751 -11.33 27.01 31.14
N GLN A 752 -10.77 27.72 32.12
CA GLN A 752 -11.43 27.93 33.44
C GLN A 752 -12.61 28.93 33.41
N LEU A 753 -13.03 29.40 32.24
CA LEU A 753 -14.08 30.40 32.06
C LEU A 753 -15.11 30.03 30.97
N MET A 754 -15.59 28.78 30.95
CA MET A 754 -16.79 28.40 30.17
C MET A 754 -17.61 27.33 30.89
N GLU A 755 -18.56 27.78 31.71
CA GLU A 755 -19.48 26.92 32.46
C GLU A 755 -20.71 26.48 31.63
N HIS A 756 -21.00 27.20 30.53
CA HIS A 756 -21.99 26.77 29.55
C HIS A 756 -21.46 25.73 28.55
N LYS A 757 -22.29 24.74 28.24
CA LYS A 757 -22.05 23.64 27.27
C LYS A 757 -22.06 24.11 25.80
N ILE A 758 -21.32 25.17 25.47
CA ILE A 758 -21.18 25.66 24.09
C ILE A 758 -20.38 24.61 23.30
N SER A 759 -21.05 23.96 22.34
CA SER A 759 -20.40 22.96 21.50
C SER A 759 -19.45 23.64 20.52
N LEU A 760 -18.13 23.37 20.63
CA LEU A 760 -17.13 23.94 19.73
C LEU A 760 -17.53 23.74 18.25
N PRO A 761 -17.35 24.73 17.37
CA PRO A 761 -17.72 24.60 15.97
C PRO A 761 -16.82 23.61 15.22
N GLN A 762 -17.26 23.16 14.04
CA GLN A 762 -16.58 22.09 13.30
C GLN A 762 -15.17 22.49 12.84
N TRP A 763 -14.97 23.74 12.39
CA TRP A 763 -13.66 24.26 11.99
C TRP A 763 -12.64 24.28 13.15
N GLU A 764 -13.09 24.62 14.37
CA GLU A 764 -12.23 24.64 15.56
C GLU A 764 -11.96 23.23 16.10
N LYS A 765 -12.90 22.29 15.96
CA LYS A 765 -12.65 20.86 16.21
C LYS A 765 -11.58 20.30 15.27
N ASP A 766 -11.72 20.57 13.97
CA ASP A 766 -10.78 20.07 12.97
C ASP A 766 -9.41 20.77 13.07
N TRP A 767 -9.36 22.06 13.46
CA TRP A 767 -8.10 22.76 13.78
C TRP A 767 -7.28 22.03 14.87
N ASN A 768 -7.94 21.44 15.85
CA ASN A 768 -7.30 20.70 16.95
C ASN A 768 -6.92 19.24 16.62
N LEU A 769 -7.15 18.78 15.38
CA LEU A 769 -6.59 17.54 14.83
C LEU A 769 -5.20 17.80 14.23
N GLN A 770 -4.39 16.75 14.07
CA GLN A 770 -3.07 16.89 13.43
C GLN A 770 -3.21 17.17 11.93
N PRO A 771 -2.35 18.00 11.32
CA PRO A 771 -2.17 17.98 9.88
C PRO A 771 -1.66 16.59 9.44
N MET A 772 -1.93 16.21 8.19
CA MET A 772 -1.24 15.10 7.54
C MET A 772 0.27 15.43 7.44
N ASN A 773 1.14 14.42 7.41
CA ASN A 773 2.59 14.58 7.21
C ASN A 773 2.89 15.44 5.98
N LEU A 774 4.00 16.20 6.02
CA LEU A 774 4.42 17.06 4.91
C LEU A 774 4.68 16.28 3.61
N HIS A 775 5.04 14.99 3.73
CA HIS A 775 5.26 14.06 2.62
C HIS A 775 3.99 13.29 2.19
N GLY A 776 2.84 13.54 2.84
CA GLY A 776 1.56 12.94 2.48
C GLY A 776 1.52 11.42 2.58
N LEU A 777 1.17 10.74 1.47
CA LEU A 777 1.08 9.27 1.37
C LEU A 777 2.43 8.58 1.18
N MET A 778 3.52 9.34 1.05
CA MET A 778 4.86 8.83 0.74
C MET A 778 5.34 7.79 1.77
N ASP A 779 5.17 8.10 3.05
CA ASP A 779 5.62 7.26 4.16
C ASP A 779 4.83 5.93 4.19
N GLU A 780 3.53 5.98 3.87
CA GLU A 780 2.59 4.85 3.85
C GLU A 780 2.92 3.84 2.73
N TYR A 781 3.19 4.34 1.51
CA TYR A 781 3.65 3.49 0.41
C TYR A 781 5.05 2.92 0.69
N LEU A 782 5.96 3.71 1.28
CA LEU A 782 7.32 3.28 1.63
C LEU A 782 7.30 2.09 2.61
N GLU A 783 6.48 2.15 3.65
CA GLU A 783 6.23 1.05 4.60
C GLU A 783 5.88 -0.25 3.86
N MET A 784 4.84 -0.20 3.03
CA MET A 784 4.28 -1.34 2.32
C MET A 784 5.22 -1.90 1.23
N VAL A 785 6.00 -1.03 0.57
CA VAL A 785 7.01 -1.41 -0.44
C VAL A 785 8.23 -2.07 0.21
N LEU A 786 8.67 -1.60 1.39
CA LEU A 786 9.70 -2.29 2.17
C LEU A 786 9.20 -3.66 2.67
N GLN A 787 7.93 -3.75 3.11
CA GLN A 787 7.30 -5.02 3.46
C GLN A 787 7.25 -6.00 2.27
N PHE A 788 6.90 -5.52 1.07
CA PHE A 788 6.96 -6.32 -0.16
C PHE A 788 8.38 -6.84 -0.42
N GLY A 789 9.40 -6.00 -0.20
CA GLY A 789 10.81 -6.38 -0.20
C GLY A 789 11.11 -7.57 0.71
N PHE A 790 10.73 -7.52 1.98
CA PHE A 790 10.91 -8.65 2.91
C PHE A 790 10.18 -9.93 2.44
N THR A 791 8.93 -9.81 1.96
CA THR A 791 8.16 -10.99 1.50
C THR A 791 8.69 -11.64 0.22
N THR A 792 9.62 -11.00 -0.49
CA THR A 792 10.11 -11.48 -1.79
C THR A 792 11.61 -11.75 -1.80
N ILE A 793 12.46 -10.86 -1.28
CA ILE A 793 13.92 -10.91 -1.45
C ILE A 793 14.58 -12.07 -0.70
N PHE A 794 14.12 -12.37 0.51
CA PHE A 794 14.68 -13.39 1.40
C PHE A 794 13.72 -14.56 1.66
N VAL A 795 12.69 -14.73 0.83
CA VAL A 795 11.57 -15.65 1.08
C VAL A 795 11.98 -17.13 1.11
N ALA A 796 13.08 -17.50 0.44
CA ALA A 796 13.70 -18.81 0.54
C ALA A 796 14.19 -19.18 1.97
N ALA A 797 14.50 -18.18 2.81
CA ALA A 797 14.93 -18.39 4.19
C ALA A 797 13.75 -18.45 5.20
N PHE A 798 12.58 -17.90 4.85
CA PHE A 798 11.44 -17.81 5.77
C PHE A 798 10.09 -17.84 5.03
N PRO A 799 9.50 -19.03 4.81
CA PRO A 799 8.27 -19.18 4.02
C PRO A 799 7.01 -18.59 4.68
N LEU A 800 7.07 -18.25 5.98
CA LEU A 800 5.98 -17.60 6.70
C LEU A 800 5.92 -16.07 6.51
N ALA A 801 6.89 -15.45 5.81
CA ALA A 801 6.89 -14.00 5.60
C ALA A 801 5.57 -13.46 5.00
N PRO A 802 4.97 -14.08 3.95
CA PRO A 802 3.72 -13.59 3.38
C PRO A 802 2.51 -13.73 4.33
N LEU A 803 2.53 -14.66 5.28
CA LEU A 803 1.46 -14.82 6.28
C LEU A 803 1.50 -13.69 7.32
N LEU A 804 2.69 -13.35 7.82
CA LEU A 804 2.84 -12.23 8.77
C LEU A 804 2.57 -10.88 8.08
N ALA A 805 2.99 -10.72 6.81
CA ALA A 805 2.64 -9.57 5.98
C ALA A 805 1.12 -9.45 5.74
N LEU A 806 0.43 -10.56 5.46
CA LEU A 806 -1.03 -10.60 5.32
C LEU A 806 -1.74 -10.16 6.62
N LEU A 807 -1.28 -10.68 7.77
CA LEU A 807 -1.81 -10.29 9.08
C LEU A 807 -1.56 -8.81 9.38
N ASN A 808 -0.38 -8.27 9.05
CA ASN A 808 -0.14 -6.83 9.19
C ASN A 808 -1.09 -6.03 8.31
N ASN A 809 -1.16 -6.28 7.00
CA ASN A 809 -2.01 -5.52 6.09
C ASN A 809 -3.50 -5.47 6.51
N ILE A 810 -4.01 -6.53 7.13
CA ILE A 810 -5.40 -6.58 7.64
C ILE A 810 -5.59 -5.61 8.82
N ILE A 811 -4.57 -5.42 9.66
CA ILE A 811 -4.51 -4.38 10.70
C ILE A 811 -4.33 -3.01 10.04
N GLU A 812 -3.34 -2.88 9.15
CA GLU A 812 -2.93 -1.64 8.49
C GLU A 812 -4.11 -0.93 7.82
N ILE A 813 -4.85 -1.62 6.94
CA ILE A 813 -6.02 -1.08 6.22
C ILE A 813 -7.05 -0.43 7.18
N ARG A 814 -7.12 -0.90 8.44
CA ARG A 814 -8.07 -0.39 9.45
C ARG A 814 -7.45 0.67 10.34
N LEU A 815 -6.16 0.56 10.65
CA LEU A 815 -5.38 1.57 11.37
C LEU A 815 -5.32 2.86 10.53
N ASP A 816 -4.92 2.76 9.26
CA ASP A 816 -4.94 3.83 8.26
C ASP A 816 -6.34 4.47 8.14
N ALA A 817 -7.37 3.66 7.89
CA ALA A 817 -8.73 4.14 7.76
C ALA A 817 -9.19 4.90 9.02
N TYR A 818 -8.78 4.45 10.20
CA TYR A 818 -9.03 5.13 11.47
C TYR A 818 -8.24 6.45 11.60
N LYS A 819 -6.95 6.47 11.23
CA LYS A 819 -6.06 7.64 11.18
C LYS A 819 -6.66 8.74 10.30
N PHE A 820 -6.95 8.45 9.03
CA PHE A 820 -7.55 9.36 8.05
C PHE A 820 -8.95 9.88 8.44
N VAL A 821 -9.80 9.04 9.05
CA VAL A 821 -11.18 9.45 9.40
C VAL A 821 -11.27 10.20 10.73
N THR A 822 -10.39 9.94 11.70
CA THR A 822 -10.55 10.39 13.10
C THR A 822 -9.42 11.22 13.71
N GLN A 823 -8.16 11.04 13.31
CA GLN A 823 -7.01 11.69 13.99
C GLN A 823 -6.39 12.84 13.21
N TRP A 824 -6.44 12.76 11.87
CA TRP A 824 -5.95 13.79 10.97
C TRP A 824 -7.03 14.78 10.56
N ARG A 825 -6.60 15.99 10.20
CA ARG A 825 -7.36 16.95 9.39
C ARG A 825 -7.62 16.36 8.01
N ARG A 826 -8.71 16.77 7.36
CA ARG A 826 -9.03 16.34 6.00
C ARG A 826 -7.90 16.75 5.04
N PRO A 827 -7.22 15.79 4.38
CA PRO A 827 -6.20 16.10 3.39
C PRO A 827 -6.83 16.72 2.13
N MET A 828 -5.99 17.36 1.32
CA MET A 828 -6.43 17.95 0.05
C MET A 828 -6.73 16.87 -1.01
N PRO A 829 -7.92 16.88 -1.64
CA PRO A 829 -8.25 15.93 -2.70
C PRO A 829 -7.40 16.16 -3.97
N ALA A 830 -6.39 15.32 -4.17
CA ALA A 830 -5.51 15.31 -5.34
C ALA A 830 -5.91 14.21 -6.34
N ARG A 831 -5.74 14.51 -7.63
CA ARG A 831 -5.74 13.51 -8.72
C ARG A 831 -4.36 12.82 -8.78
N ALA A 832 -4.33 11.58 -9.26
CA ALA A 832 -3.14 10.84 -9.68
C ALA A 832 -3.62 9.69 -10.58
N THR A 833 -3.02 9.44 -11.75
CA THR A 833 -3.47 8.34 -12.62
C THR A 833 -2.90 7.00 -12.17
N ASP A 834 -1.73 7.02 -11.51
CA ASP A 834 -1.08 5.85 -10.94
C ASP A 834 -0.42 6.08 -9.57
N ILE A 835 0.35 5.08 -9.12
CA ILE A 835 1.08 5.07 -7.85
C ILE A 835 2.48 5.71 -7.95
N GLY A 836 2.78 6.41 -9.04
CA GLY A 836 4.08 6.98 -9.34
C GLY A 836 5.20 5.93 -9.45
N ILE A 837 6.42 6.37 -9.11
CA ILE A 837 7.67 5.60 -9.16
C ILE A 837 7.61 4.27 -8.41
N TRP A 838 6.68 4.11 -7.46
CA TRP A 838 6.48 2.88 -6.70
C TRP A 838 6.26 1.64 -7.57
N TYR A 839 5.62 1.76 -8.75
CA TYR A 839 5.51 0.62 -9.66
C TYR A 839 6.89 0.14 -10.12
N GLY A 840 7.77 1.06 -10.55
CA GLY A 840 9.12 0.71 -11.01
C GLY A 840 10.03 0.21 -9.88
N ILE A 841 9.83 0.72 -8.66
CA ILE A 841 10.52 0.23 -7.46
C ILE A 841 10.12 -1.22 -7.14
N LEU A 842 8.81 -1.54 -7.15
CA LEU A 842 8.32 -2.90 -6.95
C LEU A 842 8.80 -3.87 -8.05
N GLU A 843 8.86 -3.42 -9.30
CA GLU A 843 9.41 -4.20 -10.42
C GLU A 843 10.92 -4.48 -10.23
N GLY A 844 11.69 -3.47 -9.78
CA GLY A 844 13.11 -3.61 -9.45
C GLY A 844 13.36 -4.56 -8.26
N ILE A 845 12.56 -4.46 -7.19
CA ILE A 845 12.54 -5.43 -6.09
C ILE A 845 12.27 -6.84 -6.63
N GLY A 846 11.29 -6.99 -7.53
CA GLY A 846 10.96 -8.26 -8.17
C GLY A 846 12.07 -8.85 -9.06
N VAL A 847 12.99 -8.03 -9.59
CA VAL A 847 14.22 -8.50 -10.25
C VAL A 847 15.25 -8.94 -9.21
N LEU A 848 15.53 -8.08 -8.21
CA LEU A 848 16.52 -8.35 -7.16
C LEU A 848 16.17 -9.59 -6.33
N ALA A 849 14.89 -9.86 -6.12
CA ALA A 849 14.41 -11.04 -5.40
C ALA A 849 14.75 -12.35 -6.10
N VAL A 850 14.70 -12.44 -7.44
CA VAL A 850 15.10 -13.65 -8.18
C VAL A 850 16.58 -13.95 -7.91
N ILE A 851 17.42 -12.93 -8.05
CA ILE A 851 18.87 -13.00 -7.85
C ILE A 851 19.20 -13.37 -6.39
N THR A 852 18.59 -12.68 -5.42
CA THR A 852 18.89 -12.91 -4.00
C THR A 852 18.44 -14.28 -3.52
N ASN A 853 17.25 -14.77 -3.90
CA ASN A 853 16.84 -16.13 -3.53
C ASN A 853 17.74 -17.20 -4.16
N ALA A 854 18.22 -17.01 -5.40
CA ALA A 854 19.19 -17.92 -6.02
C ALA A 854 20.48 -18.02 -5.20
N PHE A 855 21.03 -16.86 -4.77
CA PHE A 855 22.20 -16.81 -3.91
C PHE A 855 21.95 -17.38 -2.50
N VAL A 856 20.78 -17.16 -1.88
CA VAL A 856 20.43 -17.72 -0.56
C VAL A 856 20.35 -19.25 -0.62
N ILE A 857 19.71 -19.81 -1.64
CA ILE A 857 19.58 -21.28 -1.83
C ILE A 857 20.94 -21.91 -2.18
N ALA A 858 21.79 -21.21 -2.93
CA ALA A 858 23.11 -21.73 -3.28
C ALA A 858 24.12 -21.62 -2.12
N ILE A 859 24.26 -20.44 -1.50
CA ILE A 859 25.35 -20.12 -0.57
C ILE A 859 24.96 -20.40 0.88
N THR A 860 23.81 -19.86 1.33
CA THR A 860 23.40 -19.84 2.75
C THR A 860 22.73 -21.14 3.19
N SER A 861 21.96 -21.76 2.28
CA SER A 861 21.32 -23.07 2.48
C SER A 861 22.30 -24.24 2.27
N ASP A 862 22.00 -25.36 2.94
CA ASP A 862 22.72 -26.63 2.78
C ASP A 862 22.10 -27.57 1.72
N TYR A 863 21.09 -27.10 0.97
CA TYR A 863 20.42 -27.87 -0.07
C TYR A 863 21.39 -28.38 -1.16
N ILE A 864 22.23 -27.50 -1.72
CA ILE A 864 23.20 -27.88 -2.77
C ILE A 864 24.29 -28.84 -2.25
N PRO A 865 24.95 -28.61 -1.10
CA PRO A 865 25.85 -29.60 -0.49
C PRO A 865 25.22 -30.99 -0.26
N ARG A 866 23.99 -31.05 0.29
CA ARG A 866 23.27 -32.32 0.50
C ARG A 866 22.95 -33.03 -0.82
N PHE A 867 22.58 -32.27 -1.86
CA PHE A 867 22.33 -32.79 -3.21
C PHE A 867 23.61 -33.38 -3.82
N VAL A 868 24.72 -32.63 -3.82
CA VAL A 868 26.02 -33.09 -4.34
C VAL A 868 26.51 -34.34 -3.59
N TYR A 869 26.33 -34.39 -2.27
CA TYR A 869 26.62 -35.60 -1.50
C TYR A 869 25.78 -36.78 -1.99
N ALA A 870 24.43 -36.67 -1.96
CA ALA A 870 23.53 -37.77 -2.27
C ALA A 870 23.75 -38.41 -3.66
N TYR A 871 24.17 -37.63 -4.66
CA TYR A 871 24.40 -38.11 -6.03
C TYR A 871 25.86 -38.41 -6.40
N LYS A 872 26.87 -38.03 -5.58
CA LYS A 872 28.29 -38.21 -5.94
C LYS A 872 29.18 -38.84 -4.85
N TYR A 873 28.73 -38.87 -3.59
CA TYR A 873 29.53 -39.31 -2.44
C TYR A 873 28.76 -40.13 -1.39
N GLY A 874 27.43 -40.08 -1.40
CA GLY A 874 26.56 -40.86 -0.51
C GLY A 874 26.17 -42.21 -1.10
N PRO A 875 25.50 -43.07 -0.32
CA PRO A 875 25.21 -44.47 -0.67
C PRO A 875 24.23 -44.70 -1.85
N CYS A 876 23.86 -43.64 -2.58
CA CYS A 876 22.99 -43.69 -3.76
C CYS A 876 23.74 -43.45 -5.09
N THR A 877 25.08 -43.43 -5.07
CA THR A 877 25.89 -43.53 -6.31
C THR A 877 25.78 -44.91 -6.97
N ASP A 878 25.76 -45.97 -6.16
CA ASP A 878 26.02 -47.34 -6.61
C ASP A 878 24.74 -48.20 -6.70
N GLN A 879 23.60 -47.68 -6.23
CA GLN A 879 22.31 -48.38 -6.18
C GLN A 879 21.19 -47.54 -6.80
N GLY A 880 20.66 -48.00 -7.94
CA GLY A 880 19.68 -47.24 -8.72
C GLY A 880 18.36 -46.98 -7.99
N TYR A 881 18.05 -45.68 -7.77
CA TYR A 881 16.74 -45.08 -7.51
C TYR A 881 15.83 -45.65 -6.40
N ARG A 882 16.24 -46.63 -5.58
CA ARG A 882 15.52 -47.00 -4.35
C ARG A 882 15.77 -46.00 -3.22
N GLN A 883 15.01 -44.91 -3.25
CA GLN A 883 14.98 -43.87 -2.23
C GLN A 883 14.61 -44.44 -0.85
N GLU A 884 15.49 -44.25 0.13
CA GLU A 884 15.12 -44.05 1.55
C GLU A 884 16.33 -43.67 2.44
N LYS A 885 17.58 -43.94 2.00
CA LYS A 885 18.79 -43.83 2.86
C LYS A 885 19.95 -42.99 2.26
N CYS A 886 19.72 -42.20 1.21
CA CYS A 886 20.77 -41.49 0.45
C CYS A 886 21.58 -40.41 1.20
N LEU A 887 21.07 -39.89 2.33
CA LEU A 887 21.76 -38.86 3.13
C LEU A 887 22.48 -39.44 4.37
N LYS A 888 22.47 -40.76 4.57
CA LYS A 888 23.15 -41.38 5.70
C LYS A 888 24.67 -41.20 5.58
N GLY A 889 25.30 -40.68 6.62
CA GLY A 889 26.73 -40.38 6.66
C GLY A 889 27.09 -38.95 6.23
N TYR A 890 26.11 -38.13 5.81
CA TYR A 890 26.36 -36.76 5.34
C TYR A 890 27.14 -35.96 6.38
N VAL A 891 26.70 -35.95 7.65
CA VAL A 891 27.32 -35.14 8.71
C VAL A 891 28.78 -35.51 8.94
N ASN A 892 29.10 -36.81 8.90
CA ASN A 892 30.46 -37.32 9.08
C ASN A 892 31.37 -36.98 7.87
N SER A 893 30.78 -36.78 6.68
CA SER A 893 31.52 -36.39 5.46
C SER A 893 31.68 -34.87 5.31
N SER A 894 30.75 -34.06 5.83
CA SER A 894 30.73 -32.60 5.69
C SER A 894 31.61 -31.86 6.71
N LEU A 895 32.35 -32.60 7.55
CA LEU A 895 33.11 -32.07 8.68
C LEU A 895 34.58 -32.49 8.58
N SER A 896 35.46 -31.55 8.22
CA SER A 896 36.90 -31.74 8.25
C SER A 896 37.44 -31.90 9.68
N VAL A 897 38.51 -32.69 9.81
CA VAL A 897 39.19 -32.98 11.07
C VAL A 897 40.39 -32.03 11.27
N PHE A 898 40.62 -31.62 12.51
CA PHE A 898 41.78 -30.81 12.95
C PHE A 898 42.38 -31.41 14.23
N ASP A 899 43.71 -31.36 14.38
CA ASP A 899 44.41 -31.74 15.61
C ASP A 899 44.47 -30.56 16.58
N LEU A 900 44.07 -30.75 17.84
CA LEU A 900 44.13 -29.69 18.86
C LEU A 900 45.57 -29.33 19.24
N SER A 901 46.56 -30.20 18.97
CA SER A 901 47.97 -29.95 19.28
C SER A 901 48.49 -28.68 18.58
N GLU A 902 48.13 -28.48 17.31
CA GLU A 902 48.46 -27.30 16.51
C GLU A 902 47.81 -26.00 17.03
N LEU A 903 46.80 -26.09 17.90
CA LEU A 903 46.10 -24.92 18.44
C LEU A 903 46.81 -24.31 19.67
N GLY A 904 47.84 -24.97 20.21
CA GLY A 904 48.66 -24.46 21.32
C GLY A 904 47.94 -24.32 22.67
N MET A 905 46.69 -24.78 22.78
CA MET A 905 45.85 -24.61 23.99
C MET A 905 46.01 -25.71 25.05
N GLY A 906 47.01 -26.59 24.94
CA GLY A 906 47.28 -27.66 25.91
C GLY A 906 46.30 -28.84 25.89
N TYR A 907 45.37 -28.88 24.93
CA TYR A 907 44.49 -30.03 24.69
C TYR A 907 45.11 -30.99 23.67
N SER A 908 44.92 -32.29 23.86
CA SER A 908 45.28 -33.34 22.91
C SER A 908 44.04 -33.99 22.29
N GLY A 909 44.20 -34.54 21.08
CA GLY A 909 43.13 -35.21 20.32
C GLY A 909 42.63 -34.39 19.13
N TYR A 910 41.47 -34.76 18.60
CA TYR A 910 40.92 -34.18 17.37
C TYR A 910 39.59 -33.45 17.59
N CYS A 911 39.40 -32.33 16.90
CA CYS A 911 38.11 -31.66 16.77
C CYS A 911 37.66 -31.60 15.31
N ARG A 912 36.38 -31.29 15.10
CA ARG A 912 35.78 -31.14 13.78
C ARG A 912 35.34 -29.70 13.52
N TYR A 913 35.38 -29.31 12.25
CA TYR A 913 34.96 -28.00 11.77
C TYR A 913 34.34 -28.12 10.38
N ARG A 914 33.56 -27.10 9.99
CA ARG A 914 32.73 -27.11 8.79
C ARG A 914 33.46 -26.49 7.58
N ASP A 915 34.41 -27.23 7.00
CA ASP A 915 34.99 -26.95 5.69
C ASP A 915 35.28 -28.26 4.92
N TYR A 916 35.49 -28.19 3.61
CA TYR A 916 35.79 -29.35 2.76
C TYR A 916 37.31 -29.50 2.58
N ARG A 917 38.00 -29.81 3.69
CA ARG A 917 39.47 -29.90 3.76
C ARG A 917 40.00 -31.31 4.01
N ALA A 918 41.20 -31.55 3.50
CA ALA A 918 41.94 -32.79 3.72
C ALA A 918 42.32 -32.96 5.21
N PRO A 919 42.28 -34.19 5.76
CA PRO A 919 42.62 -34.47 7.15
C PRO A 919 44.13 -34.30 7.43
N PRO A 920 44.56 -34.20 8.71
CA PRO A 920 45.96 -34.01 9.07
C PRO A 920 46.90 -35.15 8.64
N TRP A 921 46.39 -36.37 8.47
CA TRP A 921 47.15 -37.52 7.95
C TRP A 921 47.15 -37.63 6.41
N SER A 922 46.73 -36.58 5.70
CA SER A 922 46.85 -36.50 4.24
C SER A 922 48.28 -36.15 3.81
N SER A 923 48.65 -36.50 2.58
CA SER A 923 49.87 -36.00 1.92
C SER A 923 49.86 -34.48 1.73
N THR A 924 48.68 -33.86 1.67
CA THR A 924 48.49 -32.40 1.67
C THR A 924 47.51 -31.97 2.77
N PRO A 925 47.97 -31.84 4.03
CA PRO A 925 47.09 -31.59 5.17
C PRO A 925 46.40 -30.23 5.08
N TYR A 926 45.09 -30.22 5.38
CA TYR A 926 44.23 -29.03 5.43
C TYR A 926 44.05 -28.23 4.13
N GLU A 927 44.47 -28.76 2.98
CA GLU A 927 44.13 -28.20 1.66
C GLU A 927 42.68 -28.50 1.27
N PHE A 928 42.17 -27.80 0.25
CA PHE A 928 40.79 -28.01 -0.24
C PHE A 928 40.67 -29.32 -1.02
N THR A 929 39.68 -30.15 -0.70
CA THR A 929 39.43 -31.41 -1.41
C THR A 929 38.65 -31.21 -2.70
N LEU A 930 38.60 -32.24 -3.56
CA LEU A 930 37.72 -32.24 -4.74
C LEU A 930 36.22 -32.06 -4.39
N GLN A 931 35.79 -32.38 -3.16
CA GLN A 931 34.42 -32.11 -2.72
C GLN A 931 34.13 -30.60 -2.66
N PHE A 932 35.09 -29.78 -2.21
CA PHE A 932 34.97 -28.32 -2.21
C PHE A 932 34.64 -27.79 -3.61
N TRP A 933 35.41 -28.24 -4.60
CA TRP A 933 35.29 -27.80 -5.99
C TRP A 933 34.00 -28.30 -6.66
N HIS A 934 33.58 -29.55 -6.43
CA HIS A 934 32.29 -30.04 -6.91
C HIS A 934 31.10 -29.27 -6.29
N VAL A 935 31.13 -28.99 -4.99
CA VAL A 935 30.09 -28.19 -4.32
C VAL A 935 30.09 -26.74 -4.82
N LEU A 936 31.26 -26.14 -5.05
CA LEU A 936 31.36 -24.78 -5.61
C LEU A 936 30.83 -24.71 -7.06
N ALA A 937 31.19 -25.66 -7.90
CA ALA A 937 30.71 -25.74 -9.28
C ALA A 937 29.18 -25.95 -9.34
N ALA A 938 28.64 -26.85 -8.51
CA ALA A 938 27.21 -27.08 -8.42
C ALA A 938 26.43 -25.84 -7.93
N ARG A 939 27.00 -25.08 -6.99
CA ARG A 939 26.42 -23.81 -6.52
C ARG A 939 26.33 -22.76 -7.65
N LEU A 940 27.40 -22.57 -8.41
CA LEU A 940 27.42 -21.63 -9.53
C LEU A 940 26.47 -22.07 -10.66
N ALA A 941 26.48 -23.35 -11.01
CA ALA A 941 25.57 -23.91 -12.01
C ALA A 941 24.08 -23.76 -11.59
N PHE A 942 23.76 -23.99 -10.32
CA PHE A 942 22.40 -23.81 -9.79
C PHE A 942 21.93 -22.36 -9.91
N ILE A 943 22.77 -21.37 -9.54
CA ILE A 943 22.43 -19.95 -9.65
C ILE A 943 22.07 -19.60 -11.10
N ILE A 944 22.93 -19.96 -12.06
CA ILE A 944 22.73 -19.67 -13.49
C ILE A 944 21.42 -20.30 -13.99
N VAL A 945 21.18 -21.58 -13.69
CA VAL A 945 19.97 -22.30 -14.14
C VAL A 945 18.71 -21.73 -13.51
N PHE A 946 18.71 -21.47 -12.20
CA PHE A 946 17.57 -20.90 -11.48
C PHE A 946 17.22 -19.50 -12.01
N GLU A 947 18.23 -18.64 -12.17
CA GLU A 947 18.07 -17.26 -12.64
C GLU A 947 17.47 -17.21 -14.05
N HIS A 948 18.04 -17.95 -15.00
CA HIS A 948 17.57 -17.96 -16.40
C HIS A 948 16.19 -18.60 -16.53
N LEU A 949 15.90 -19.66 -15.78
CA LEU A 949 14.58 -20.30 -15.76
C LEU A 949 13.50 -19.33 -15.23
N VAL A 950 13.76 -18.68 -14.09
CA VAL A 950 12.79 -17.79 -13.44
C VAL A 950 12.59 -16.50 -14.24
N PHE A 951 13.65 -15.91 -14.83
CA PHE A 951 13.48 -14.76 -15.73
C PHE A 951 12.82 -15.13 -17.06
N GLY A 952 13.04 -16.34 -17.59
CA GLY A 952 12.30 -16.87 -18.74
C GLY A 952 10.80 -16.95 -18.46
N ILE A 953 10.42 -17.54 -17.30
CA ILE A 953 9.02 -17.62 -16.86
C ILE A 953 8.43 -16.22 -16.60
N LYS A 954 9.17 -15.31 -15.95
CA LYS A 954 8.76 -13.91 -15.74
C LYS A 954 8.39 -13.23 -17.07
N SER A 955 9.28 -13.34 -18.05
CA SER A 955 9.11 -12.72 -19.37
C SER A 955 7.94 -13.32 -20.15
N PHE A 956 7.75 -14.64 -20.04
CA PHE A 956 6.63 -15.35 -20.66
C PHE A 956 5.27 -14.93 -20.07
N ILE A 957 5.18 -14.79 -18.74
CA ILE A 957 3.95 -14.34 -18.06
C ILE A 957 3.62 -12.88 -18.44
N ALA A 958 4.62 -11.99 -18.46
CA ALA A 958 4.45 -10.60 -18.88
C ALA A 958 4.07 -10.46 -20.37
N TYR A 959 4.43 -11.44 -21.22
CA TYR A 959 3.96 -11.50 -22.61
C TYR A 959 2.50 -11.98 -22.73
N LEU A 960 2.07 -12.93 -21.88
CA LEU A 960 0.72 -13.50 -21.92
C LEU A 960 -0.38 -12.59 -21.34
N ILE A 961 -0.06 -11.75 -20.35
CA ILE A 961 -1.04 -10.89 -19.67
C ILE A 961 -1.03 -9.49 -20.32
N PRO A 962 -2.08 -9.08 -21.06
CA PRO A 962 -2.14 -7.72 -21.60
C PRO A 962 -2.41 -6.69 -20.49
N ASP A 963 -1.70 -5.55 -20.54
CA ASP A 963 -1.80 -4.47 -19.54
C ASP A 963 -3.23 -3.91 -19.39
N MET A 964 -4.06 -4.00 -20.45
CA MET A 964 -5.46 -3.56 -20.46
C MET A 964 -6.43 -4.72 -20.78
N PRO A 965 -7.60 -4.82 -20.12
CA PRO A 965 -8.62 -5.81 -20.46
C PRO A 965 -9.42 -5.39 -21.71
N LYS A 966 -9.76 -6.34 -22.58
CA LYS A 966 -10.49 -6.09 -23.84
C LYS A 966 -11.80 -5.32 -23.65
N ASP A 967 -12.63 -5.71 -22.67
CA ASP A 967 -13.85 -4.99 -22.24
C ASP A 967 -13.62 -3.48 -22.00
N LEU A 968 -12.44 -3.08 -21.50
CA LEU A 968 -12.11 -1.67 -21.27
C LEU A 968 -11.72 -0.96 -22.56
N CYS A 969 -10.90 -1.60 -23.39
CA CYS A 969 -10.52 -1.07 -24.71
C CYS A 969 -11.76 -0.80 -25.58
N ASP A 970 -12.75 -1.69 -25.53
CA ASP A 970 -14.01 -1.56 -26.25
C ASP A 970 -14.93 -0.48 -25.65
N ARG A 971 -14.99 -0.33 -24.31
CA ARG A 971 -15.65 0.81 -23.64
C ARG A 971 -15.05 2.14 -24.12
N MET A 972 -13.73 2.29 -24.02
CA MET A 972 -13.01 3.52 -24.40
C MET A 972 -13.16 3.85 -25.89
N ARG A 973 -13.08 2.85 -26.79
CA ARG A 973 -13.27 3.07 -28.24
C ARG A 973 -14.69 3.54 -28.54
N ARG A 974 -15.70 2.94 -27.91
CA ARG A 974 -17.11 3.35 -28.04
C ARG A 974 -17.35 4.75 -27.49
N GLU A 975 -16.72 5.11 -26.37
CA GLU A 975 -16.83 6.45 -25.79
C GLU A 975 -16.21 7.51 -26.70
N LYS A 976 -14.98 7.31 -27.22
CA LYS A 976 -14.36 8.26 -28.15
C LYS A 976 -15.20 8.43 -29.43
N TYR A 977 -15.83 7.35 -29.94
CA TYR A 977 -16.82 7.44 -31.04
C TYR A 977 -18.06 8.26 -30.67
N LEU A 978 -18.68 8.01 -29.51
CA LEU A 978 -19.86 8.76 -29.06
C LEU A 978 -19.55 10.24 -28.80
N VAL A 979 -18.35 10.58 -28.31
CA VAL A 979 -17.91 11.97 -28.15
C VAL A 979 -17.74 12.66 -29.50
N GLN A 980 -17.21 11.98 -30.52
CA GLN A 980 -17.14 12.51 -31.89
C GLN A 980 -18.53 12.71 -32.50
N GLU A 981 -19.44 11.74 -32.36
CA GLU A 981 -20.85 11.86 -32.75
C GLU A 981 -21.51 13.08 -32.08
N MET A 982 -21.35 13.26 -30.76
CA MET A 982 -21.92 14.39 -30.02
C MET A 982 -21.29 15.75 -30.35
N MET A 983 -20.01 15.80 -30.73
CA MET A 983 -19.39 17.02 -31.24
C MET A 983 -20.00 17.41 -32.59
N TYR A 984 -20.17 16.46 -33.49
CA TYR A 984 -20.79 16.66 -34.79
C TYR A 984 -22.27 17.06 -34.69
N GLU A 985 -23.06 16.39 -33.84
CA GLU A 985 -24.45 16.77 -33.52
C GLU A 985 -24.55 18.23 -33.02
N ALA A 986 -23.65 18.63 -32.11
CA ALA A 986 -23.66 19.98 -31.53
C ALA A 986 -23.21 21.08 -32.52
N GLU A 987 -22.26 20.77 -33.41
CA GLU A 987 -21.84 21.68 -34.49
C GLU A 987 -22.93 21.83 -35.56
N LEU A 988 -23.59 20.72 -35.93
CA LEU A 988 -24.76 20.74 -36.80
C LEU A 988 -25.89 21.60 -36.21
N GLU A 989 -26.17 21.47 -34.91
CA GLU A 989 -27.13 22.33 -34.21
C GLU A 989 -26.69 23.80 -34.20
N HIS A 990 -25.40 24.11 -34.01
CA HIS A 990 -24.90 25.48 -34.08
C HIS A 990 -25.16 26.10 -35.45
N LEU A 991 -24.74 25.40 -36.51
CA LEU A 991 -24.94 25.81 -37.90
C LEU A 991 -26.43 25.96 -38.25
N GLN A 992 -27.31 25.10 -37.73
CA GLN A 992 -28.76 25.25 -37.89
C GLN A 992 -29.31 26.49 -37.15
N ARG A 993 -28.82 26.80 -35.95
CA ARG A 993 -29.21 27.99 -35.19
C ARG A 993 -28.74 29.28 -35.87
N GLU A 994 -27.56 29.29 -36.47
CA GLU A 994 -27.05 30.41 -37.28
C GLU A 994 -27.81 30.56 -38.61
N ARG A 995 -28.06 29.47 -39.34
CA ARG A 995 -28.91 29.48 -40.54
C ARG A 995 -30.31 30.04 -40.25
N LYS A 996 -30.90 29.68 -39.10
CA LYS A 996 -32.19 30.23 -38.62
C LYS A 996 -32.12 31.72 -38.28
N LYS A 997 -31.04 32.21 -37.66
CA LYS A 997 -30.82 33.67 -37.45
C LYS A 997 -30.67 34.43 -38.77
N ASN A 998 -30.08 33.80 -39.78
CA ASN A 998 -29.77 34.42 -41.08
C ASN A 998 -30.94 34.34 -42.09
N GLY A 999 -32.15 33.98 -41.65
CA GLY A 999 -33.40 34.19 -42.38
C GLY A 999 -33.62 33.38 -43.66
N LYS A 1000 -32.75 32.42 -44.00
CA LYS A 1000 -32.89 31.59 -45.21
C LYS A 1000 -33.41 30.19 -44.88
N GLN A 1001 -34.65 29.92 -45.28
CA GLN A 1001 -35.37 28.67 -45.04
C GLN A 1001 -35.42 27.84 -46.32
N TYR A 1002 -34.52 26.85 -46.45
CA TYR A 1002 -34.53 25.83 -47.52
C TYR A 1002 -34.22 24.44 -46.95
N HIS A 1003 -34.41 23.40 -47.78
CA HIS A 1003 -34.71 22.04 -47.35
C HIS A 1003 -33.58 21.27 -46.62
N HIS A 1004 -33.99 20.18 -45.96
CA HIS A 1004 -33.08 19.18 -45.40
C HIS A 1004 -32.32 18.45 -46.52
N GLU A 1005 -31.01 18.66 -46.57
CA GLU A 1005 -30.07 17.66 -47.11
C GLU A 1005 -29.33 17.04 -45.92
N TRP A 1006 -29.38 15.71 -45.85
CA TRP A 1006 -28.45 14.89 -45.07
C TRP A 1006 -27.24 14.57 -45.95
N PRO A 1007 -26.01 14.46 -45.39
CA PRO A 1007 -24.86 13.90 -46.10
C PRO A 1007 -25.01 12.39 -46.39
#